data_AF-A0A9Q0CGG5-F1
#
_entry.id   AF-A0A9Q0CGG5-F1
#
_cell.length_a   1.000
_cell.length_b   1.000
_cell.length_c   1.000
_cell.angle_alpha   90.00
_cell.angle_beta   90.00
_cell.angle_gamma   90.00
#
_symmetry.space_group_name_H-M   'P 1'
#
loop_
_entity.id
_entity.type
_entity.pdbx_description
1 polymer ?
#
loop_
_entity_poly.entity_id
_entity_poly.type
_entity_poly.pdbx_seq_one_letter_code
_entity_poly.pdbx_strand_id
1 'polypeptide(L)'
;MKSIAAYRSGLEINPYVTELEAEEGLLQELNGSKPIWITNKSFIDYIFTRSLELAVFFELPLQVHTGLGDKDLDLKKSNPIHLRTVLADKRFAKSKIVLLHASYPFSKEASYLASAYSQVYLDFGLPTPNISVQGMISSLKDLLELAPTKKLMFSTNGYAFPETFYLGAKRSRDVVFNVLSDACGDGDLTIEEALEAVKDIFRENALRLYKLTNVGGLIGRENVNTQNIVPKNFNNGQNGEDLAFVRIIWVDASGQHRCRVVPAGRFYEEVKSKGVGLPRAVMGLVSYKDELPESCTLTGVGEIRLVPDMTTIARLPWSTKEEMVLAEMHVKPGEAWEYCPRSALLRVTKILQEEFNLVMDAGFEKEFYILKKITRNGAEEWGPFDSSVYCSTSAFDTISPILQEAYNSLQSLNISVEQLHAEVGKGQFEFAFKYLQCNLAADNIIYAREVIRSVARKHGLLATFIPKYCLNDIGSGCHVHISLSHNGRNVFIGSENDPETQYGMSKIGQNFLAGVYHHLPAILAFTAPIPNSYDRIQPHTLSGAYHIWGKENREAPIRTACPPGVPMGLVSNFEIKSFDGCVNPHLGLASILVAGIDGLRRGLTLPEPLDVEPSDSANLERLPKDLGEAVAALVGDKILKELIGEKLVSEIIAIRKAEINYYAKNPEAYKDLIHRY
;
A
#
# COMPACT_ATOMS: atom_id res chain seq x y z
N MET A 1 -10.22 -9.79 38.09
CA MET A 1 -11.38 -9.22 38.84
C MET A 1 -11.54 -7.76 38.48
N LYS A 2 -12.74 -7.17 38.57
CA LYS A 2 -12.97 -5.73 38.33
C LYS A 2 -13.68 -5.10 39.53
N SER A 3 -13.14 -4.00 40.03
CA SER A 3 -13.71 -3.21 41.12
C SER A 3 -14.37 -1.94 40.59
N ILE A 4 -15.57 -1.66 41.10
CA ILE A 4 -16.33 -0.44 40.88
C ILE A 4 -16.42 0.41 42.17
N ALA A 5 -15.51 0.24 43.12
CA ALA A 5 -15.50 1.00 44.39
C ALA A 5 -15.57 2.52 44.17
N ALA A 6 -14.97 3.02 43.08
CA ALA A 6 -15.07 4.41 42.65
C ALA A 6 -16.52 4.92 42.49
N TYR A 7 -17.45 4.09 41.98
CA TYR A 7 -18.88 4.41 41.84
C TYR A 7 -19.65 4.36 43.17
N ARG A 8 -19.05 3.80 44.23
CA ARG A 8 -19.73 3.51 45.48
C ARG A 8 -19.19 4.41 46.59
N SER A 9 -18.16 3.97 47.31
CA SER A 9 -17.57 4.69 48.44
C SER A 9 -16.35 5.54 48.07
N GLY A 10 -15.81 5.39 46.84
CA GLY A 10 -14.60 6.08 46.38
C GLY A 10 -13.32 5.22 46.51
N LEU A 11 -12.20 5.77 46.03
CA LEU A 11 -10.91 5.06 45.97
C LEU A 11 -10.03 5.22 47.21
N GLU A 12 -10.45 6.00 48.20
CA GLU A 12 -9.74 6.15 49.49
C GLU A 12 -9.99 4.94 50.39
N ILE A 13 -9.49 3.78 50.00
CA ILE A 13 -9.76 2.50 50.68
C ILE A 13 -8.97 2.41 52.00
N ASN A 14 -9.66 2.12 53.10
CA ASN A 14 -9.04 1.77 54.38
C ASN A 14 -8.72 0.26 54.43
N PRO A 15 -7.44 -0.16 54.39
CA PRO A 15 -7.09 -1.59 54.38
C PRO A 15 -7.15 -2.26 55.76
N TYR A 16 -7.59 -1.54 56.80
CA TYR A 16 -7.62 -2.01 58.20
C TYR A 16 -9.03 -2.20 58.76
N VAL A 17 -10.06 -2.19 57.91
CA VAL A 17 -11.44 -2.47 58.34
C VAL A 17 -11.54 -3.91 58.83
N THR A 18 -12.16 -4.09 59.99
CA THR A 18 -12.43 -5.41 60.59
C THR A 18 -13.66 -6.08 59.99
N GLU A 19 -13.77 -7.40 60.11
CA GLU A 19 -14.95 -8.15 59.66
C GLU A 19 -16.23 -7.68 60.36
N LEU A 20 -16.14 -7.38 61.66
CA LEU A 20 -17.27 -6.87 62.45
C LEU A 20 -17.79 -5.53 61.91
N GLU A 21 -16.90 -4.56 61.65
CA GLU A 21 -17.28 -3.25 61.07
C GLU A 21 -17.91 -3.40 59.67
N ALA A 22 -17.45 -4.39 58.89
CA ALA A 22 -18.01 -4.68 57.58
C ALA A 22 -19.40 -5.33 57.67
N GLU A 23 -19.60 -6.28 58.59
CA GLU A 23 -20.90 -6.92 58.85
C GLU A 23 -21.93 -5.91 59.34
N GLU A 24 -21.55 -5.04 60.29
CA GLU A 24 -22.40 -3.95 60.76
C GLU A 24 -22.78 -3.00 59.60
N GLY A 25 -21.80 -2.63 58.77
CA GLY A 25 -22.02 -1.80 57.60
C GLY A 25 -22.96 -2.43 56.57
N LEU A 26 -22.86 -3.74 56.33
CA LEU A 26 -23.76 -4.47 55.44
C LEU A 26 -25.18 -4.53 56.02
N LEU A 27 -25.31 -4.82 57.32
CA LEU A 27 -26.62 -4.86 57.99
C LEU A 27 -27.34 -3.51 57.90
N GLN A 28 -26.62 -2.39 58.01
CA GLN A 28 -27.19 -1.05 57.83
C GLN A 28 -27.80 -0.87 56.44
N GLU A 29 -27.10 -1.32 55.39
CA GLU A 29 -27.58 -1.24 54.00
C GLU A 29 -28.77 -2.17 53.72
N LEU A 30 -28.73 -3.39 54.27
CA LEU A 30 -29.81 -4.38 54.12
C LEU A 30 -31.10 -3.95 54.83
N ASN A 31 -30.99 -3.20 55.92
CA ASN A 31 -32.11 -2.62 56.65
C ASN A 31 -32.61 -1.29 56.03
N GLY A 32 -31.96 -0.81 54.96
CA GLY A 32 -32.30 0.42 54.25
C GLY A 32 -33.51 0.30 53.31
N SER A 33 -33.74 1.38 52.55
CA SER A 33 -34.84 1.47 51.58
C SER A 33 -34.52 0.66 50.31
N LYS A 34 -35.52 0.01 49.71
CA LYS A 34 -35.36 -0.71 48.43
C LYS A 34 -35.51 0.24 47.23
N PRO A 35 -34.76 0.04 46.12
CA PRO A 35 -33.76 -1.01 45.89
C PRO A 35 -32.47 -0.79 46.69
N ILE A 36 -31.87 -1.88 47.18
CA ILE A 36 -30.64 -1.84 48.00
C ILE A 36 -29.49 -1.31 47.14
N TRP A 37 -28.85 -0.25 47.62
CA TRP A 37 -27.75 0.42 46.93
C TRP A 37 -26.52 0.50 47.85
N ILE A 38 -25.65 -0.52 47.78
CA ILE A 38 -24.51 -0.67 48.70
C ILE A 38 -23.53 0.50 48.53
N THR A 39 -23.43 1.34 49.55
CA THR A 39 -22.53 2.51 49.62
C THR A 39 -21.73 2.60 50.90
N ASN A 40 -22.07 1.77 51.92
CA ASN A 40 -21.35 1.73 53.18
C ASN A 40 -19.85 1.47 52.97
N LYS A 41 -19.06 2.43 53.46
CA LYS A 41 -17.63 2.49 53.20
C LYS A 41 -16.87 1.35 53.86
N SER A 42 -17.16 1.02 55.12
CA SER A 42 -16.49 -0.07 55.84
C SER A 42 -16.70 -1.39 55.12
N PHE A 43 -17.93 -1.68 54.68
CA PHE A 43 -18.21 -2.91 53.93
C PHE A 43 -17.48 -2.95 52.58
N ILE A 44 -17.52 -1.87 51.79
CA ILE A 44 -16.85 -1.84 50.47
C ILE A 44 -15.34 -1.94 50.63
N ASP A 45 -14.75 -1.21 51.57
CA ASP A 45 -13.32 -1.23 51.83
C ASP A 45 -12.86 -2.63 52.26
N TYR A 46 -13.61 -3.28 53.16
CA TYR A 46 -13.36 -4.67 53.56
C TYR A 46 -13.42 -5.65 52.38
N ILE A 47 -14.47 -5.58 51.55
CA ILE A 47 -14.61 -6.45 50.36
C ILE A 47 -13.51 -6.16 49.35
N PHE A 48 -13.12 -4.90 49.15
CA PHE A 48 -12.02 -4.53 48.27
C PHE A 48 -10.70 -5.15 48.76
N THR A 49 -10.38 -4.99 50.04
CA THR A 49 -9.18 -5.55 50.66
C THR A 49 -9.18 -7.07 50.60
N ARG A 50 -10.29 -7.73 50.92
CA ARG A 50 -10.40 -9.19 50.83
C ARG A 50 -10.27 -9.69 49.40
N SER A 51 -10.84 -8.97 48.43
CA SER A 51 -10.68 -9.27 47.01
C SER A 51 -9.22 -9.14 46.58
N LEU A 52 -8.50 -8.15 47.09
CA LEU A 52 -7.09 -7.93 46.79
C LEU A 52 -6.20 -9.03 47.41
N GLU A 53 -6.49 -9.48 48.64
CA GLU A 53 -5.83 -10.64 49.25
C GLU A 53 -5.98 -11.90 48.39
N LEU A 54 -7.21 -12.16 47.92
CA LEU A 54 -7.48 -13.27 47.00
C LEU A 54 -6.78 -13.07 45.65
N ALA A 55 -6.72 -11.83 45.14
CA ALA A 55 -6.03 -11.51 43.89
C ALA A 55 -4.53 -11.84 44.00
N VAL A 56 -3.91 -11.51 45.13
CA VAL A 56 -2.50 -11.85 45.41
C VAL A 56 -2.34 -13.37 45.52
N PHE A 57 -3.21 -14.05 46.26
CA PHE A 57 -3.15 -15.49 46.47
C PHE A 57 -3.27 -16.29 45.16
N PHE A 58 -4.20 -15.92 44.30
CA PHE A 58 -4.43 -16.57 43.00
C PHE A 58 -3.63 -15.95 41.84
N GLU A 59 -2.78 -14.95 42.13
CA GLU A 59 -2.01 -14.18 41.15
C GLU A 59 -2.87 -13.57 40.02
N LEU A 60 -4.10 -13.16 40.35
CA LEU A 60 -5.06 -12.56 39.43
C LEU A 60 -4.90 -11.04 39.39
N PRO A 61 -4.93 -10.41 38.20
CA PRO A 61 -5.03 -8.96 38.11
C PRO A 61 -6.37 -8.43 38.63
N LEU A 62 -6.32 -7.34 39.40
CA LEU A 62 -7.47 -6.54 39.81
C LEU A 62 -7.54 -5.27 38.98
N GLN A 63 -8.56 -5.17 38.13
CA GLN A 63 -8.88 -3.93 37.43
C GLN A 63 -9.66 -3.01 38.37
N VAL A 64 -9.30 -1.74 38.42
CA VAL A 64 -9.96 -0.72 39.24
C VAL A 64 -10.44 0.39 38.31
N HIS A 65 -11.74 0.66 38.36
CA HIS A 65 -12.30 1.81 37.65
C HIS A 65 -11.78 3.12 38.27
N THR A 66 -11.25 4.02 37.46
CA THR A 66 -10.73 5.33 37.87
C THR A 66 -11.11 6.39 36.82
N GLY A 67 -11.12 7.66 37.21
CA GLY A 67 -11.43 8.76 36.29
C GLY A 67 -12.92 8.84 35.91
N LEU A 68 -13.21 9.08 34.63
CA LEU A 68 -14.56 9.30 34.11
C LEU A 68 -15.41 8.03 34.07
N GLY A 69 -16.73 8.20 34.18
CA GLY A 69 -17.71 7.12 34.15
C GLY A 69 -19.14 7.62 34.02
N ASP A 70 -20.11 6.77 34.36
CA ASP A 70 -21.54 7.06 34.27
C ASP A 70 -22.02 8.10 35.29
N LYS A 71 -23.30 8.50 35.18
CA LYS A 71 -23.93 9.60 35.93
C LYS A 71 -23.87 9.49 37.46
N ASP A 72 -23.66 8.29 38.00
CA ASP A 72 -23.61 7.99 39.44
C ASP A 72 -22.18 8.02 40.00
N LEU A 73 -21.17 8.31 39.18
CA LEU A 73 -19.79 8.46 39.61
C LEU A 73 -19.51 9.88 40.15
N ASP A 74 -18.94 9.96 41.35
CA ASP A 74 -18.32 11.19 41.85
C ASP A 74 -16.86 11.25 41.37
N LEU A 75 -16.60 12.09 40.35
CA LEU A 75 -15.28 12.24 39.74
C LEU A 75 -14.17 12.60 40.75
N LYS A 76 -14.50 13.30 41.85
CA LYS A 76 -13.50 13.65 42.88
C LYS A 76 -12.98 12.39 43.59
N LYS A 77 -13.89 11.44 43.84
CA LYS A 77 -13.60 10.20 44.56
C LYS A 77 -12.99 9.10 43.67
N SER A 78 -12.94 9.32 42.35
CA SER A 78 -12.36 8.39 41.38
C SER A 78 -10.91 8.72 40.99
N ASN A 79 -10.29 9.72 41.64
CA ASN A 79 -8.87 10.02 41.45
C ASN A 79 -7.99 8.85 41.96
N PRO A 80 -7.11 8.28 41.11
CA PRO A 80 -6.31 7.11 41.48
C PRO A 80 -5.34 7.36 42.64
N ILE A 81 -4.97 8.62 42.93
CA ILE A 81 -4.03 8.95 44.01
C ILE A 81 -4.52 8.48 45.39
N HIS A 82 -5.84 8.36 45.57
CA HIS A 82 -6.45 7.88 46.81
C HIS A 82 -6.10 6.41 47.13
N LEU A 83 -5.66 5.63 46.15
CA LEU A 83 -5.19 4.25 46.37
C LEU A 83 -3.83 4.16 47.05
N ARG A 84 -3.13 5.29 47.29
CA ARG A 84 -1.78 5.31 47.86
C ARG A 84 -1.67 4.50 49.17
N THR A 85 -2.67 4.58 50.06
CA THR A 85 -2.67 3.82 51.32
C THR A 85 -2.64 2.31 51.07
N VAL A 86 -3.41 1.82 50.09
CA VAL A 86 -3.40 0.41 49.68
C VAL A 86 -2.08 0.04 48.99
N LEU A 87 -1.58 0.90 48.11
CA LEU A 87 -0.34 0.66 47.37
C LEU A 87 0.91 0.63 48.28
N ALA A 88 0.89 1.39 49.38
CA ALA A 88 1.94 1.42 50.39
C ALA A 88 1.89 0.24 51.37
N ASP A 89 0.76 -0.49 51.44
CA ASP A 89 0.63 -1.64 52.32
C ASP A 89 1.41 -2.84 51.76
N LYS A 90 2.39 -3.32 52.53
CA LYS A 90 3.28 -4.42 52.15
C LYS A 90 2.55 -5.73 51.85
N ARG A 91 1.36 -5.94 52.43
CA ARG A 91 0.51 -7.11 52.13
C ARG A 91 0.18 -7.21 50.64
N PHE A 92 0.07 -6.07 49.95
CA PHE A 92 -0.39 -5.98 48.56
C PHE A 92 0.73 -5.63 47.57
N ALA A 93 2.00 -5.61 48.00
CA ALA A 93 3.13 -5.29 47.12
C ALA A 93 3.28 -6.25 45.92
N LYS A 94 2.76 -7.48 46.04
CA LYS A 94 2.76 -8.49 44.95
C LYS A 94 1.47 -8.48 44.12
N SER A 95 0.52 -7.60 44.40
CA SER A 95 -0.70 -7.49 43.63
C SER A 95 -0.42 -7.01 42.21
N LYS A 96 -1.42 -7.12 41.34
CA LYS A 96 -1.39 -6.61 39.97
C LYS A 96 -2.62 -5.75 39.76
N ILE A 97 -2.47 -4.44 39.91
CA ILE A 97 -3.57 -3.48 39.89
C ILE A 97 -3.55 -2.76 38.54
N VAL A 98 -4.66 -2.84 37.80
CA VAL A 98 -4.82 -2.14 36.53
C VAL A 98 -5.77 -0.96 36.73
N LEU A 99 -5.26 0.26 36.59
CA LEU A 99 -6.07 1.47 36.60
C LEU A 99 -6.69 1.64 35.21
N LEU A 100 -8.01 1.56 35.13
CA LEU A 100 -8.73 1.62 33.87
C LEU A 100 -8.92 3.06 33.38
N HIS A 101 -9.27 3.20 32.10
CA HIS A 101 -9.85 4.43 31.54
C HIS A 101 -8.90 5.63 31.53
N ALA A 102 -7.60 5.38 31.42
CA ALA A 102 -6.52 6.36 31.52
C ALA A 102 -6.56 7.17 32.82
N SER A 103 -7.39 6.77 33.79
CA SER A 103 -7.86 7.60 34.90
C SER A 103 -8.33 9.00 34.48
N TYR A 104 -8.72 9.24 33.23
CA TYR A 104 -9.00 10.59 32.72
C TYR A 104 -10.05 11.32 33.57
N PRO A 105 -9.83 12.58 33.98
CA PRO A 105 -8.76 13.49 33.56
C PRO A 105 -7.46 13.39 34.40
N PHE A 106 -7.35 12.44 35.32
CA PHE A 106 -6.21 12.24 36.24
C PHE A 106 -5.09 11.36 35.65
N SER A 107 -4.81 11.51 34.35
CA SER A 107 -3.83 10.66 33.64
C SER A 107 -2.41 10.85 34.19
N LYS A 108 -2.06 12.05 34.64
CA LYS A 108 -0.75 12.36 35.24
C LYS A 108 -0.56 11.67 36.58
N GLU A 109 -1.57 11.67 37.44
CA GLU A 109 -1.53 10.97 38.73
C GLU A 109 -1.43 9.46 38.52
N ALA A 110 -2.15 8.92 37.54
CA ALA A 110 -2.04 7.51 37.18
C ALA A 110 -0.64 7.15 36.67
N SER A 111 -0.06 8.01 35.82
CA SER A 111 1.30 7.88 35.31
C SER A 111 2.32 7.85 36.44
N TYR A 112 2.23 8.80 37.38
CA TYR A 112 3.06 8.84 38.58
C TYR A 112 2.96 7.55 39.40
N LEU A 113 1.75 7.05 39.66
CA LEU A 113 1.57 5.81 40.42
C LEU A 113 2.17 4.59 39.71
N ALA A 114 2.00 4.48 38.38
CA ALA A 114 2.60 3.40 37.59
C ALA A 114 4.13 3.48 37.57
N SER A 115 4.70 4.68 37.65
CA SER A 115 6.14 4.89 37.78
C SER A 115 6.64 4.49 39.17
N ALA A 116 5.95 4.93 40.23
CA ALA A 116 6.36 4.75 41.62
C ALA A 116 6.14 3.33 42.18
N TYR A 117 5.09 2.63 41.72
CA TYR A 117 4.69 1.34 42.27
C TYR A 117 4.79 0.23 41.22
N SER A 118 5.56 -0.83 41.52
CA SER A 118 5.76 -1.96 40.61
C SER A 118 4.47 -2.72 40.31
N GLN A 119 3.53 -2.75 41.27
CA GLN A 119 2.24 -3.44 41.13
C GLN A 119 1.19 -2.70 40.28
N VAL A 120 1.44 -1.46 39.83
CA VAL A 120 0.45 -0.63 39.12
C VAL A 120 0.67 -0.69 37.60
N TYR A 121 -0.43 -0.93 36.89
CA TYR A 121 -0.54 -0.98 35.43
C TYR A 121 -1.67 -0.05 34.97
N LEU A 122 -1.64 0.36 33.71
CA LEU A 122 -2.54 1.35 33.14
C LEU A 122 -3.27 0.76 31.93
N ASP A 123 -4.53 1.15 31.75
CA ASP A 123 -5.31 0.89 30.54
C ASP A 123 -6.01 2.18 30.09
N PHE A 124 -5.85 2.57 28.82
CA PHE A 124 -6.37 3.86 28.31
C PHE A 124 -7.69 3.75 27.51
N GLY A 125 -8.39 2.64 27.60
CA GLY A 125 -9.47 2.26 26.71
C GLY A 125 -10.69 3.18 26.65
N LEU A 126 -11.35 3.44 27.78
CA LEU A 126 -12.67 4.10 27.79
C LEU A 126 -12.67 5.53 27.26
N PRO A 127 -11.69 6.41 27.54
CA PRO A 127 -11.65 7.72 26.90
C PRO A 127 -11.53 7.65 25.38
N THR A 128 -11.02 6.54 24.84
CA THR A 128 -10.90 6.30 23.40
C THR A 128 -12.04 5.38 22.93
N PRO A 129 -13.18 5.91 22.44
CA PRO A 129 -13.28 7.07 21.54
C PRO A 129 -14.19 8.21 22.05
N ASN A 130 -14.35 8.34 23.36
CA ASN A 130 -15.36 9.20 24.00
C ASN A 130 -14.92 10.66 24.23
N ILE A 131 -13.64 10.99 24.03
CA ILE A 131 -13.15 12.38 24.10
C ILE A 131 -12.58 12.84 22.74
N SER A 132 -12.28 14.15 22.61
CA SER A 132 -11.72 14.71 21.37
C SER A 132 -10.38 14.06 21.01
N VAL A 133 -10.00 14.08 19.72
CA VAL A 133 -8.72 13.52 19.26
C VAL A 133 -7.54 14.09 20.02
N GLN A 134 -7.51 15.41 20.24
CA GLN A 134 -6.48 16.06 21.05
C GLN A 134 -6.53 15.63 22.52
N GLY A 135 -7.73 15.42 23.08
CA GLY A 135 -7.88 14.87 24.43
C GLY A 135 -7.31 13.45 24.55
N MET A 136 -7.54 12.59 23.54
CA MET A 136 -7.00 11.22 23.50
C MET A 136 -5.47 11.24 23.42
N ILE A 137 -4.90 12.08 22.53
CA ILE A 137 -3.46 12.26 22.39
C ILE A 137 -2.84 12.80 23.68
N SER A 138 -3.39 13.89 24.23
CA SER A 138 -2.90 14.49 25.47
C SER A 138 -2.96 13.53 26.65
N SER A 139 -4.04 12.76 26.78
CA SER A 139 -4.19 11.78 27.86
C SER A 139 -3.17 10.65 27.72
N LEU A 140 -2.90 10.16 26.50
CA LEU A 140 -1.88 9.15 26.27
C LEU A 140 -0.46 9.70 26.51
N LYS A 141 -0.16 10.94 26.09
CA LYS A 141 1.10 11.63 26.42
C LYS A 141 1.28 11.73 27.93
N ASP A 142 0.26 12.19 28.66
CA ASP A 142 0.28 12.26 30.13
C ASP A 142 0.55 10.90 30.79
N LEU A 143 0.03 9.80 30.23
CA LEU A 143 0.33 8.46 30.72
C LEU A 143 1.78 8.07 30.47
N LEU A 144 2.30 8.30 29.26
CA LEU A 144 3.66 7.90 28.87
C LEU A 144 4.75 8.81 29.42
N GLU A 145 4.41 9.99 29.95
CA GLU A 145 5.33 10.95 30.55
C GLU A 145 6.21 10.32 31.65
N LEU A 146 5.61 9.53 32.56
CA LEU A 146 6.33 8.86 33.66
C LEU A 146 6.17 7.34 33.68
N ALA A 147 5.11 6.80 33.08
CA ALA A 147 4.81 5.39 33.17
C ALA A 147 5.68 4.59 32.18
N PRO A 148 6.29 3.48 32.62
CA PRO A 148 6.96 2.56 31.70
C PRO A 148 5.98 2.03 30.65
N THR A 149 6.39 1.99 29.38
CA THR A 149 5.61 1.41 28.27
C THR A 149 5.17 -0.03 28.55
N LYS A 150 5.98 -0.80 29.28
CA LYS A 150 5.71 -2.19 29.74
C LYS A 150 4.59 -2.31 30.80
N LYS A 151 4.03 -1.19 31.25
CA LYS A 151 2.92 -1.12 32.19
C LYS A 151 1.65 -0.52 31.59
N LEU A 152 1.68 -0.08 30.33
CA LEU A 152 0.53 0.51 29.65
C LEU A 152 -0.12 -0.50 28.72
N MET A 153 -1.45 -0.62 28.77
CA MET A 153 -2.21 -1.56 27.95
C MET A 153 -3.37 -0.86 27.25
N PHE A 154 -3.92 -1.54 26.26
CA PHE A 154 -5.16 -1.14 25.61
C PHE A 154 -6.25 -2.22 25.74
N SER A 155 -7.44 -1.78 26.11
CA SER A 155 -8.69 -2.49 25.87
C SER A 155 -9.69 -1.50 25.26
N THR A 156 -10.68 -1.95 24.49
CA THR A 156 -11.66 -1.01 23.92
C THR A 156 -12.60 -0.45 24.98
N ASN A 157 -12.79 -1.19 26.08
CA ASN A 157 -13.86 -1.00 27.06
C ASN A 157 -15.23 -0.72 26.38
N GLY A 158 -15.43 -1.27 25.17
CA GLY A 158 -16.65 -1.10 24.40
C GLY A 158 -17.83 -1.75 25.12
N TYR A 159 -18.99 -1.10 25.05
CA TYR A 159 -20.22 -1.59 25.65
C TYR A 159 -21.41 -1.19 24.77
N ALA A 160 -22.49 -1.97 24.86
CA ALA A 160 -23.78 -1.82 24.16
C ALA A 160 -23.75 -1.99 22.63
N PHE A 161 -22.81 -1.35 21.92
CA PHE A 161 -22.80 -1.26 20.47
C PHE A 161 -21.50 -1.82 19.87
N PRO A 162 -21.55 -2.72 18.86
CA PRO A 162 -20.37 -3.23 18.16
C PRO A 162 -19.44 -2.12 17.62
N GLU A 163 -20.01 -1.00 17.20
CA GLU A 163 -19.33 0.17 16.67
C GLU A 163 -18.36 0.76 17.69
N THR A 164 -18.70 0.74 18.99
CA THR A 164 -17.84 1.26 20.06
C THR A 164 -16.56 0.43 20.18
N PHE A 165 -16.64 -0.89 19.98
CA PHE A 165 -15.47 -1.77 19.97
C PHE A 165 -14.58 -1.48 18.76
N TYR A 166 -15.18 -1.37 17.58
CA TYR A 166 -14.46 -1.06 16.34
C TYR A 166 -13.80 0.31 16.40
N LEU A 167 -14.55 1.34 16.80
CA LEU A 167 -14.08 2.72 16.86
C LEU A 167 -13.00 2.89 17.93
N GLY A 168 -13.17 2.31 19.12
CA GLY A 168 -12.15 2.32 20.17
C GLY A 168 -10.85 1.66 19.70
N ALA A 169 -10.93 0.49 19.05
CA ALA A 169 -9.76 -0.23 18.54
C ALA A 169 -9.07 0.44 17.34
N LYS A 170 -9.83 1.20 16.54
CA LYS A 170 -9.28 1.99 15.44
C LYS A 170 -8.60 3.25 15.97
N ARG A 171 -9.32 4.06 16.74
CA ARG A 171 -8.82 5.34 17.28
C ARG A 171 -7.62 5.15 18.19
N SER A 172 -7.55 4.08 18.98
CA SER A 172 -6.40 3.83 19.84
C SER A 172 -5.12 3.59 19.06
N ARG A 173 -5.17 2.90 17.92
CA ARG A 173 -4.00 2.72 17.03
C ARG A 173 -3.54 4.04 16.46
N ASP A 174 -4.47 4.87 16.00
CA ASP A 174 -4.17 6.21 15.47
C ASP A 174 -3.51 7.09 16.56
N VAL A 175 -4.04 7.06 17.78
CA VAL A 175 -3.54 7.86 18.91
C VAL A 175 -2.16 7.36 19.36
N VAL A 176 -1.95 6.05 19.48
CA VAL A 176 -0.63 5.48 19.82
C VAL A 176 0.39 5.79 18.74
N PHE A 177 0.02 5.71 17.46
CA PHE A 177 0.90 6.08 16.35
C PHE A 177 1.34 7.54 16.46
N ASN A 178 0.40 8.48 16.64
CA ASN A 178 0.75 9.90 16.74
C ASN A 178 1.65 10.18 17.94
N VAL A 179 1.33 9.64 19.13
CA VAL A 179 2.12 9.89 20.34
C VAL A 179 3.54 9.33 20.23
N LEU A 180 3.69 8.10 19.72
CA LEU A 180 5.02 7.49 19.57
C LEU A 180 5.80 8.08 18.39
N SER A 181 5.13 8.51 17.32
CA SER A 181 5.76 9.21 16.21
C SER A 181 6.29 10.58 16.64
N ASP A 182 5.53 11.31 17.45
CA ASP A 182 5.99 12.57 18.05
C ASP A 182 7.23 12.31 18.93
N ALA A 183 7.18 11.31 19.81
CA ALA A 183 8.31 10.93 20.64
C ALA A 183 9.57 10.53 19.82
N CYS A 184 9.39 9.88 18.66
CA CYS A 184 10.50 9.63 17.74
C CYS A 184 11.02 10.90 17.07
N GLY A 185 10.14 11.81 16.67
CA GLY A 185 10.52 13.09 16.08
C GLY A 185 11.27 14.01 17.05
N ASP A 186 10.88 13.97 18.33
CA ASP A 186 11.50 14.73 19.41
C ASP A 186 12.80 14.08 19.92
N GLY A 187 13.05 12.81 19.57
CA GLY A 187 14.25 12.07 19.95
C GLY A 187 14.16 11.33 21.29
N ASP A 188 12.97 11.26 21.89
CA ASP A 188 12.71 10.54 23.15
C ASP A 188 12.75 9.01 22.96
N LEU A 189 12.41 8.52 21.76
CA LEU A 189 12.45 7.11 21.39
C LEU A 189 13.08 6.92 20.00
N THR A 190 13.85 5.86 19.84
CA THR A 190 14.18 5.32 18.52
C THR A 190 12.94 4.69 17.87
N ILE A 191 12.97 4.53 16.54
CA ILE A 191 11.90 3.84 15.80
C ILE A 191 11.73 2.39 16.31
N GLU A 192 12.83 1.72 16.66
CA GLU A 192 12.82 0.35 17.18
C GLU A 192 12.14 0.26 18.54
N GLU A 193 12.43 1.19 19.44
CA GLU A 193 11.78 1.28 20.77
C GLU A 193 10.30 1.62 20.64
N ALA A 194 9.92 2.50 19.70
CA ALA A 194 8.51 2.78 19.43
C ALA A 194 7.77 1.54 18.92
N LEU A 195 8.38 0.75 18.03
CA LEU A 195 7.81 -0.51 17.55
C LEU A 195 7.66 -1.56 18.66
N GLU A 196 8.61 -1.66 19.60
CA GLU A 196 8.49 -2.50 20.79
C GLU A 196 7.35 -2.00 21.69
N ALA A 197 7.25 -0.69 21.92
CA ALA A 197 6.18 -0.09 22.72
C ALA A 197 4.79 -0.38 22.13
N VAL A 198 4.61 -0.32 20.80
CA VAL A 198 3.35 -0.70 20.14
C VAL A 198 2.98 -2.15 20.45
N LYS A 199 3.94 -3.08 20.30
CA LYS A 199 3.71 -4.51 20.58
C LYS A 199 3.37 -4.75 22.04
N ASP A 200 4.09 -4.08 22.94
CA ASP A 200 3.83 -4.14 24.38
C ASP A 200 2.42 -3.65 24.73
N ILE A 201 2.05 -2.43 24.27
CA ILE A 201 0.78 -1.78 24.58
C ILE A 201 -0.43 -2.60 24.09
N PHE A 202 -0.38 -3.09 22.86
CA PHE A 202 -1.52 -3.79 22.25
C PHE A 202 -1.56 -5.29 22.51
N ARG A 203 -0.47 -5.89 23.00
CA ARG A 203 -0.38 -7.36 23.09
C ARG A 203 0.43 -7.86 24.28
N GLU A 204 1.74 -7.62 24.31
CA GLU A 204 2.63 -8.37 25.22
C GLU A 204 2.34 -8.05 26.69
N ASN A 205 1.99 -6.80 27.01
CA ASN A 205 1.64 -6.43 28.38
C ASN A 205 0.42 -7.21 28.88
N ALA A 206 -0.63 -7.31 28.07
CA ALA A 206 -1.83 -8.06 28.43
C ALA A 206 -1.53 -9.57 28.56
N LEU A 207 -0.76 -10.16 27.63
CA LEU A 207 -0.38 -11.58 27.70
C LEU A 207 0.42 -11.89 28.98
N ARG A 208 1.42 -11.07 29.30
CA ARG A 208 2.24 -11.22 30.52
C ARG A 208 1.42 -11.03 31.79
N LEU A 209 0.59 -10.00 31.84
CA LEU A 209 -0.15 -9.63 33.03
C LEU A 209 -1.23 -10.66 33.39
N TYR A 210 -2.04 -11.02 32.39
CA TYR A 210 -3.19 -11.94 32.53
C TYR A 210 -2.84 -13.42 32.35
N LYS A 211 -1.56 -13.74 32.09
CA LYS A 211 -1.07 -15.11 31.84
C LYS A 211 -1.88 -15.84 30.76
N LEU A 212 -2.22 -15.13 29.70
CA LEU A 212 -2.98 -15.70 28.60
C LEU A 212 -2.09 -16.67 27.83
N THR A 213 -2.54 -17.92 27.67
CA THR A 213 -1.85 -18.89 26.82
C THR A 213 -1.92 -18.43 25.38
N ASN A 214 -0.81 -18.57 24.66
CA ASN A 214 -0.75 -18.26 23.25
C ASN A 214 -1.82 -19.12 22.55
N VAL A 215 -2.89 -18.52 22.01
CA VAL A 215 -3.78 -19.18 21.04
C VAL A 215 -3.00 -19.26 19.72
N GLY A 216 -1.88 -19.99 19.77
CA GLY A 216 -0.89 -20.15 18.70
C GLY A 216 -1.32 -21.15 17.63
N GLY A 217 -2.64 -21.28 17.41
CA GLY A 217 -3.23 -22.12 16.36
C GLY A 217 -4.01 -21.34 15.30
N LEU A 218 -4.16 -20.01 15.43
CA LEU A 218 -4.93 -19.20 14.46
C LEU A 218 -4.19 -17.99 13.88
N ILE A 219 -3.03 -17.61 14.41
CA ILE A 219 -2.12 -16.68 13.74
C ILE A 219 -0.70 -17.12 14.11
N GLY A 220 -0.07 -17.87 13.20
CA GLY A 220 1.30 -18.36 13.37
C GLY A 220 2.28 -17.19 13.51
N ARG A 221 3.25 -17.37 14.40
CA ARG A 221 4.45 -16.55 14.50
C ARG A 221 5.22 -16.63 13.19
N GLU A 222 4.90 -15.76 12.24
CA GLU A 222 5.84 -15.35 11.23
C GLU A 222 6.55 -14.09 11.72
N ASN A 223 7.87 -14.09 11.56
CA ASN A 223 8.68 -12.89 11.68
C ASN A 223 8.11 -11.86 10.70
N VAL A 224 7.25 -10.98 11.21
CA VAL A 224 6.80 -9.78 10.51
C VAL A 224 8.05 -8.91 10.37
N ASN A 225 8.77 -9.13 9.28
CA ASN A 225 9.75 -8.22 8.76
C ASN A 225 9.00 -6.90 8.54
N THR A 226 9.45 -5.83 9.18
CA THR A 226 8.81 -4.51 9.29
C THR A 226 8.78 -3.72 7.97
N GLN A 227 8.76 -4.41 6.84
CA GLN A 227 8.63 -3.85 5.52
C GLN A 227 7.51 -4.61 4.82
N ASN A 228 6.46 -3.90 4.38
CA ASN A 228 5.26 -4.39 3.68
C ASN A 228 3.99 -4.52 4.54
N ILE A 229 3.66 -3.48 5.32
CA ILE A 229 2.26 -3.22 5.70
C ILE A 229 1.78 -2.01 4.90
N VAL A 230 0.89 -2.28 3.95
CA VAL A 230 0.19 -1.29 3.12
C VAL A 230 -0.56 -0.30 4.03
N PRO A 231 -0.35 1.02 3.92
CA PRO A 231 -1.14 2.00 4.67
C PRO A 231 -2.52 2.14 4.03
N LYS A 232 -3.59 1.92 4.81
CA LYS A 232 -4.90 2.48 4.48
C LYS A 232 -4.84 3.98 4.77
N ASN A 233 -5.01 4.78 3.71
CA ASN A 233 -5.01 6.25 3.74
C ASN A 233 -5.84 6.81 4.90
N PHE A 234 -5.18 7.57 5.76
CA PHE A 234 -5.80 8.44 6.74
C PHE A 234 -6.45 9.62 6.00
N ASN A 235 -7.78 9.67 6.05
CA ASN A 235 -8.53 10.89 5.82
C ASN A 235 -8.24 11.88 6.96
N ASN A 236 -7.21 12.71 6.81
CA ASN A 236 -7.14 13.98 7.53
C ASN A 236 -8.08 14.97 6.86
N GLY A 237 -9.37 14.84 7.16
CA GLY A 237 -10.31 15.94 7.02
C GLY A 237 -10.22 16.84 8.24
N GLN A 238 -9.28 17.79 8.23
CA GLN A 238 -9.40 19.12 8.85
C GLN A 238 -8.09 19.91 8.69
N ASN A 239 -7.94 20.53 7.51
CA ASN A 239 -7.58 21.93 7.37
C ASN A 239 -8.58 22.51 6.37
N GLY A 240 -9.14 23.69 6.68
CA GLY A 240 -10.29 24.26 6.00
C GLY A 240 -10.05 24.70 4.56
N GLU A 241 -9.98 23.75 3.64
CA GLU A 241 -10.28 23.95 2.23
C GLU A 241 -11.33 22.93 1.80
N ASP A 242 -12.55 23.40 1.52
CA ASP A 242 -13.61 22.57 0.95
C ASP A 242 -13.08 21.85 -0.29
N LEU A 243 -13.07 20.52 -0.25
CA LEU A 243 -12.74 19.69 -1.40
C LEU A 243 -13.73 20.05 -2.52
N ALA A 244 -13.20 20.45 -3.67
CA ALA A 244 -14.02 20.91 -4.79
C ALA A 244 -14.39 19.75 -5.71
N PHE A 245 -13.42 18.92 -6.07
CA PHE A 245 -13.59 17.90 -7.11
C PHE A 245 -12.91 16.57 -6.80
N VAL A 246 -13.46 15.50 -7.36
CA VAL A 246 -12.85 14.17 -7.39
C VAL A 246 -12.69 13.74 -8.84
N ARG A 247 -11.46 13.40 -9.23
CA ARG A 247 -11.08 12.88 -10.54
C ARG A 247 -11.19 11.36 -10.54
N ILE A 248 -12.08 10.82 -11.37
CA ILE A 248 -12.22 9.38 -11.58
C ILE A 248 -11.38 9.02 -12.80
N ILE A 249 -10.28 8.31 -12.59
CA ILE A 249 -9.25 8.02 -13.59
C ILE A 249 -9.40 6.60 -14.12
N TRP A 250 -9.19 6.43 -15.43
CA TRP A 250 -8.98 5.12 -16.05
C TRP A 250 -7.90 5.22 -17.13
N VAL A 251 -7.35 4.07 -17.52
CA VAL A 251 -6.40 3.97 -18.64
C VAL A 251 -7.07 3.20 -19.75
N ASP A 252 -7.15 3.80 -20.94
CA ASP A 252 -7.75 3.15 -22.10
C ASP A 252 -6.83 2.09 -22.74
N ALA A 253 -7.32 1.42 -23.79
CA ALA A 253 -6.55 0.39 -24.48
C ALA A 253 -5.31 0.95 -25.23
N SER A 254 -5.29 2.24 -25.56
CA SER A 254 -4.11 2.90 -26.14
C SER A 254 -3.02 3.21 -25.10
N GLY A 255 -3.33 3.10 -23.80
CA GLY A 255 -2.39 3.43 -22.71
C GLY A 255 -2.50 4.88 -22.22
N GLN A 256 -3.50 5.62 -22.72
CA GLN A 256 -3.74 7.01 -22.31
C GLN A 256 -4.54 7.08 -21.01
N HIS A 257 -4.10 7.98 -20.14
CA HIS A 257 -4.80 8.31 -18.91
C HIS A 257 -5.96 9.25 -19.23
N ARG A 258 -7.16 8.89 -18.79
CA ARG A 258 -8.37 9.69 -18.97
C ARG A 258 -9.04 9.89 -17.63
N CYS A 259 -9.81 10.97 -17.51
CA CYS A 259 -10.55 11.22 -16.28
C CYS A 259 -11.94 11.83 -16.52
N ARG A 260 -12.84 11.60 -15.57
CA ARG A 260 -14.05 12.40 -15.36
C ARG A 260 -13.93 13.09 -14.02
N VAL A 261 -14.22 14.39 -14.01
CA VAL A 261 -14.18 15.21 -12.79
C VAL A 261 -15.60 15.39 -12.27
N VAL A 262 -15.81 15.09 -11.00
CA VAL A 262 -17.12 15.19 -10.34
C VAL A 262 -17.00 16.14 -9.15
N PRO A 263 -17.96 17.07 -8.93
CA PRO A 263 -18.00 17.86 -7.70
C PRO A 263 -18.03 16.97 -6.45
N ALA A 264 -17.27 17.33 -5.43
CA ALA A 264 -17.07 16.49 -4.24
C ALA A 264 -18.38 16.05 -3.57
N GLY A 265 -19.34 16.97 -3.40
CA GLY A 265 -20.66 16.64 -2.83
C GLY A 265 -21.36 15.51 -3.60
N ARG A 266 -21.49 15.67 -4.92
CA ARG A 266 -22.07 14.63 -5.79
C ARG A 266 -21.26 13.32 -5.75
N PHE A 267 -19.93 13.42 -5.67
CA PHE A 267 -19.08 12.23 -5.60
C PHE A 267 -19.39 11.40 -4.35
N TYR A 268 -19.36 12.05 -3.19
CA TYR A 268 -19.51 11.39 -1.90
C TYR A 268 -20.94 10.98 -1.57
N GLU A 269 -21.94 11.68 -2.11
CA GLU A 269 -23.35 11.33 -1.95
C GLU A 269 -23.79 10.18 -2.87
N GLU A 270 -23.34 10.18 -4.13
CA GLU A 270 -23.89 9.30 -5.16
C GLU A 270 -22.83 8.47 -5.89
N VAL A 271 -21.87 9.15 -6.53
CA VAL A 271 -20.99 8.51 -7.52
C VAL A 271 -20.07 7.45 -6.90
N LYS A 272 -19.62 7.62 -5.66
CA LYS A 272 -18.81 6.61 -4.95
C LYS A 272 -19.50 5.23 -4.89
N SER A 273 -20.84 5.20 -4.92
CA SER A 273 -21.63 3.98 -4.77
C SER A 273 -22.26 3.50 -6.09
N LYS A 274 -22.65 4.44 -6.97
CA LYS A 274 -23.37 4.12 -8.22
C LYS A 274 -22.48 4.20 -9.47
N GLY A 275 -21.30 4.76 -9.35
CA GLY A 275 -20.42 5.10 -10.47
C GLY A 275 -20.95 6.26 -11.32
N VAL A 276 -20.18 6.62 -12.35
CA VAL A 276 -20.53 7.66 -13.33
C VAL A 276 -20.62 7.05 -14.73
N GLY A 277 -21.58 7.51 -15.54
CA GLY A 277 -21.75 7.05 -16.92
C GLY A 277 -20.55 7.39 -17.82
N LEU A 278 -20.18 6.47 -18.70
CA LEU A 278 -19.15 6.65 -19.70
C LEU A 278 -19.55 5.92 -21.01
N PRO A 279 -19.45 6.57 -22.19
CA PRO A 279 -19.72 5.91 -23.46
C PRO A 279 -18.75 4.75 -23.71
N ARG A 280 -19.23 3.64 -24.28
CA ARG A 280 -18.39 2.46 -24.59
C ARG A 280 -17.25 2.78 -25.56
N ALA A 281 -17.50 3.66 -26.52
CA ALA A 281 -16.53 4.11 -27.52
C ALA A 281 -15.18 4.57 -26.94
N VAL A 282 -15.13 5.11 -25.72
CA VAL A 282 -13.89 5.71 -25.21
C VAL A 282 -12.76 4.69 -24.99
N MET A 283 -13.08 3.39 -24.93
CA MET A 283 -12.07 2.33 -24.85
C MET A 283 -11.48 1.93 -26.20
N GLY A 284 -12.10 2.34 -27.30
CA GLY A 284 -11.66 2.06 -28.68
C GLY A 284 -10.84 3.19 -29.31
N LEU A 285 -10.50 4.24 -28.55
CA LEU A 285 -9.81 5.41 -29.09
C LEU A 285 -8.34 5.12 -29.38
N VAL A 286 -7.83 5.62 -30.51
CA VAL A 286 -6.43 5.48 -30.92
C VAL A 286 -5.52 6.52 -30.25
N SER A 287 -4.21 6.24 -30.15
CA SER A 287 -3.27 7.13 -29.45
C SER A 287 -3.12 8.52 -30.10
N TYR A 288 -3.20 8.64 -31.42
CA TYR A 288 -2.88 9.89 -32.13
C TYR A 288 -4.07 10.85 -32.29
N LYS A 289 -5.31 10.38 -32.07
CA LYS A 289 -6.54 11.19 -32.17
C LYS A 289 -7.69 10.55 -31.39
N ASP A 290 -8.64 11.34 -30.91
CA ASP A 290 -9.85 10.82 -30.24
C ASP A 290 -10.88 10.30 -31.29
N GLU A 291 -10.52 9.21 -31.97
CA GLU A 291 -11.36 8.55 -32.98
C GLU A 291 -11.29 7.03 -32.84
N LEU A 292 -12.36 6.37 -33.26
CA LEU A 292 -12.44 4.92 -33.34
C LEU A 292 -11.84 4.42 -34.66
N PRO A 293 -11.07 3.32 -34.67
CA PRO A 293 -10.66 2.70 -35.91
C PRO A 293 -11.86 2.08 -36.65
N GLU A 294 -11.82 2.00 -37.98
CA GLU A 294 -12.91 1.43 -38.78
C GLU A 294 -13.26 -0.02 -38.38
N SER A 295 -12.28 -0.80 -37.92
CA SER A 295 -12.47 -2.17 -37.46
C SER A 295 -12.88 -2.30 -35.98
N CYS A 296 -13.16 -1.18 -35.29
CA CYS A 296 -13.62 -1.19 -33.90
C CYS A 296 -15.03 -1.77 -33.80
N THR A 297 -15.27 -2.68 -32.85
CA THR A 297 -16.63 -3.17 -32.55
C THR A 297 -17.36 -2.27 -31.56
N LEU A 298 -16.63 -1.45 -30.81
CA LEU A 298 -17.21 -0.45 -29.91
C LEU A 298 -17.77 0.71 -30.73
N THR A 299 -18.92 1.24 -30.31
CA THR A 299 -19.57 2.37 -30.98
C THR A 299 -20.02 3.40 -29.94
N GLY A 300 -20.54 4.54 -30.41
CA GLY A 300 -21.18 5.52 -29.55
C GLY A 300 -22.46 5.03 -28.87
N VAL A 301 -22.96 3.82 -29.20
CA VAL A 301 -24.18 3.26 -28.61
C VAL A 301 -23.86 2.52 -27.32
N GLY A 302 -24.61 2.89 -26.27
CA GLY A 302 -24.53 2.26 -24.97
C GLY A 302 -23.55 2.94 -24.01
N GLU A 303 -23.78 2.69 -22.73
CA GLU A 303 -23.04 3.30 -21.64
C GLU A 303 -22.54 2.20 -20.69
N ILE A 304 -21.42 2.47 -20.05
CA ILE A 304 -20.89 1.73 -18.90
C ILE A 304 -20.84 2.65 -17.69
N ARG A 305 -20.64 2.07 -16.50
CA ARG A 305 -20.40 2.78 -15.26
C ARG A 305 -18.92 2.70 -14.91
N LEU A 306 -18.26 3.85 -14.75
CA LEU A 306 -17.00 3.94 -14.03
C LEU A 306 -17.31 3.86 -12.54
N VAL A 307 -16.93 2.75 -11.92
CA VAL A 307 -17.14 2.48 -10.49
C VAL A 307 -15.83 2.77 -9.76
N PRO A 308 -15.77 3.83 -8.91
CA PRO A 308 -14.57 4.17 -8.18
C PRO A 308 -14.15 3.08 -7.21
N ASP A 309 -12.88 2.68 -7.26
CA ASP A 309 -12.26 1.83 -6.25
C ASP A 309 -11.74 2.72 -5.12
N MET A 310 -12.54 2.84 -4.06
CA MET A 310 -12.24 3.69 -2.91
C MET A 310 -10.97 3.28 -2.15
N THR A 311 -10.41 2.08 -2.39
CA THR A 311 -9.10 1.71 -1.84
C THR A 311 -7.95 2.47 -2.48
N THR A 312 -8.18 3.04 -3.67
CA THR A 312 -7.19 3.81 -4.42
C THR A 312 -7.32 5.32 -4.25
N ILE A 313 -8.28 5.82 -3.46
CA ILE A 313 -8.50 7.27 -3.36
C ILE A 313 -7.30 7.99 -2.74
N ALA A 314 -6.91 9.10 -3.37
CA ALA A 314 -5.72 9.86 -3.05
C ALA A 314 -5.98 11.37 -3.16
N ARG A 315 -5.57 12.15 -2.16
CA ARG A 315 -5.55 13.62 -2.23
C ARG A 315 -4.42 14.06 -3.15
N LEU A 316 -4.67 15.00 -4.06
CA LEU A 316 -3.64 15.47 -4.99
C LEU A 316 -2.64 16.39 -4.27
N PRO A 317 -1.34 16.03 -4.18
CA PRO A 317 -0.34 16.89 -3.53
C PRO A 317 -0.14 18.24 -4.24
N TRP A 318 -0.38 18.28 -5.56
CA TRP A 318 -0.27 19.48 -6.39
C TRP A 318 -1.59 20.25 -6.57
N SER A 319 -2.72 19.74 -6.06
CA SER A 319 -4.00 20.45 -6.08
C SER A 319 -4.76 20.19 -4.78
N THR A 320 -4.59 21.10 -3.82
CA THR A 320 -5.06 20.92 -2.45
C THR A 320 -6.57 20.77 -2.32
N LYS A 321 -7.38 21.10 -3.34
CA LYS A 321 -8.85 21.00 -3.35
C LYS A 321 -9.38 19.83 -4.18
N GLU A 322 -8.52 18.89 -4.57
CA GLU A 322 -8.89 17.80 -5.46
C GLU A 322 -8.38 16.45 -4.96
N GLU A 323 -9.16 15.42 -5.25
CA GLU A 323 -8.79 14.02 -5.07
C GLU A 323 -8.79 13.28 -6.40
N MET A 324 -8.10 12.15 -6.46
CA MET A 324 -8.17 11.21 -7.56
C MET A 324 -8.46 9.80 -7.05
N VAL A 325 -9.13 9.02 -7.88
CA VAL A 325 -9.50 7.63 -7.60
C VAL A 325 -9.50 6.85 -8.91
N LEU A 326 -8.93 5.65 -8.90
CA LEU A 326 -9.01 4.73 -10.03
C LEU A 326 -10.39 4.08 -10.06
N ALA A 327 -10.85 3.70 -11.25
CA ALA A 327 -12.14 3.04 -11.42
C ALA A 327 -12.05 1.76 -12.23
N GLU A 328 -12.92 0.82 -11.89
CA GLU A 328 -13.29 -0.29 -12.76
C GLU A 328 -14.44 0.13 -13.67
N MET A 329 -14.57 -0.55 -14.81
CA MET A 329 -15.65 -0.31 -15.76
C MET A 329 -16.66 -1.44 -15.67
N HIS A 330 -17.93 -1.09 -15.49
CA HIS A 330 -19.01 -2.04 -15.28
C HIS A 330 -20.13 -1.83 -16.30
N VAL A 331 -20.76 -2.90 -16.77
CA VAL A 331 -21.97 -2.80 -17.61
C VAL A 331 -23.17 -2.36 -16.75
N LYS A 332 -23.25 -2.91 -15.54
CA LYS A 332 -24.24 -2.61 -14.51
C LYS A 332 -23.56 -2.69 -13.14
N PRO A 333 -24.09 -2.06 -12.08
CA PRO A 333 -23.51 -2.17 -10.74
C PRO A 333 -23.19 -3.61 -10.35
N GLY A 334 -21.93 -3.89 -10.00
CA GLY A 334 -21.46 -5.25 -9.64
C GLY A 334 -21.07 -6.16 -10.82
N GLU A 335 -21.35 -5.77 -12.08
CA GLU A 335 -21.05 -6.56 -13.27
C GLU A 335 -19.91 -5.92 -14.07
N ALA A 336 -18.69 -6.43 -13.90
CA ALA A 336 -17.50 -5.93 -14.59
C ALA A 336 -17.63 -6.05 -16.11
N TRP A 337 -17.16 -5.03 -16.82
CA TRP A 337 -17.21 -4.98 -18.28
C TRP A 337 -16.01 -5.71 -18.89
N GLU A 338 -16.27 -6.52 -19.91
CA GLU A 338 -15.26 -7.36 -20.57
C GLU A 338 -14.11 -6.59 -21.25
N TYR A 339 -14.26 -5.28 -21.48
CA TYR A 339 -13.23 -4.42 -22.05
C TYR A 339 -12.44 -3.64 -20.98
N CYS A 340 -12.65 -3.89 -19.69
CA CYS A 340 -11.94 -3.20 -18.61
C CYS A 340 -10.53 -3.78 -18.41
N PRO A 341 -9.44 -3.01 -18.63
CA PRO A 341 -8.07 -3.48 -18.41
C PRO A 341 -7.78 -3.87 -16.96
N ARG A 342 -8.26 -3.04 -16.01
CA ARG A 342 -8.07 -3.25 -14.58
C ARG A 342 -8.74 -4.54 -14.12
N SER A 343 -10.00 -4.76 -14.48
CA SER A 343 -10.72 -5.99 -14.15
C SER A 343 -10.14 -7.22 -14.87
N ALA A 344 -9.55 -7.06 -16.06
CA ALA A 344 -8.81 -8.14 -16.71
C ALA A 344 -7.60 -8.57 -15.88
N LEU A 345 -6.74 -7.64 -15.44
CA LEU A 345 -5.62 -7.97 -14.54
C LEU A 345 -6.09 -8.68 -13.27
N LEU A 346 -7.09 -8.12 -12.58
CA LEU A 346 -7.63 -8.72 -11.34
C LEU A 346 -8.13 -10.15 -11.55
N ARG A 347 -8.82 -10.41 -12.67
CA ARG A 347 -9.31 -11.74 -13.01
C ARG A 347 -8.16 -12.72 -13.24
N VAL A 348 -7.10 -12.34 -13.96
CA VAL A 348 -5.98 -13.25 -14.21
C VAL A 348 -5.14 -13.46 -12.94
N THR A 349 -4.93 -12.43 -12.09
CA THR A 349 -4.30 -12.60 -10.77
C THR A 349 -5.08 -13.60 -9.92
N LYS A 350 -6.41 -13.57 -9.97
CA LYS A 350 -7.25 -14.55 -9.27
C LYS A 350 -7.03 -15.97 -9.79
N ILE A 351 -6.89 -16.17 -11.11
CA ILE A 351 -6.58 -17.48 -11.70
C ILE A 351 -5.26 -18.03 -11.17
N LEU A 352 -4.19 -17.21 -11.16
CA LEU A 352 -2.89 -17.62 -10.62
C LEU A 352 -2.99 -18.07 -9.15
N GLN A 353 -3.76 -17.32 -8.35
CA GLN A 353 -3.98 -17.62 -6.95
C GLN A 353 -4.83 -18.89 -6.73
N GLU A 354 -5.88 -19.10 -7.52
CA GLU A 354 -6.79 -20.26 -7.37
C GLU A 354 -6.16 -21.56 -7.89
N GLU A 355 -5.42 -21.52 -8.99
CA GLU A 355 -4.83 -22.72 -9.60
C GLU A 355 -3.50 -23.12 -8.97
N PHE A 356 -2.68 -22.15 -8.55
CA PHE A 356 -1.31 -22.40 -8.10
C PHE A 356 -1.02 -21.92 -6.68
N ASN A 357 -1.95 -21.19 -6.03
CA ASN A 357 -1.71 -20.53 -4.76
C ASN A 357 -0.49 -19.60 -4.81
N LEU A 358 -0.35 -18.86 -5.91
CA LEU A 358 0.75 -17.93 -6.14
C LEU A 358 0.24 -16.50 -6.29
N VAL A 359 1.06 -15.55 -5.85
CA VAL A 359 0.89 -14.12 -6.08
C VAL A 359 2.07 -13.64 -6.92
N MET A 360 1.79 -12.81 -7.93
CA MET A 360 2.82 -12.13 -8.71
C MET A 360 3.10 -10.76 -8.09
N ASP A 361 4.35 -10.53 -7.72
CA ASP A 361 4.85 -9.23 -7.28
C ASP A 361 5.59 -8.55 -8.44
N ALA A 362 5.37 -7.24 -8.60
CA ALA A 362 5.97 -6.41 -9.65
C ALA A 362 6.60 -5.14 -9.06
N GLY A 363 7.84 -4.85 -9.46
CA GLY A 363 8.53 -3.56 -9.26
C GLY A 363 8.83 -2.93 -10.60
N PHE A 364 8.84 -1.60 -10.67
CA PHE A 364 9.02 -0.88 -11.93
C PHE A 364 10.17 0.11 -11.83
N GLU A 365 10.99 0.16 -12.87
CA GLU A 365 11.99 1.20 -13.12
C GLU A 365 11.43 2.09 -14.23
N LYS A 366 10.90 3.26 -13.86
CA LYS A 366 10.19 4.16 -14.79
C LYS A 366 11.12 5.27 -15.24
N GLU A 367 11.60 5.15 -16.46
CA GLU A 367 12.34 6.21 -17.11
C GLU A 367 11.37 7.23 -17.74
N PHE A 368 11.81 8.48 -17.86
CA PHE A 368 11.07 9.55 -18.52
C PHE A 368 12.01 10.69 -18.94
N TYR A 369 11.58 11.51 -19.89
CA TYR A 369 12.28 12.72 -20.25
C TYR A 369 11.61 13.94 -19.64
N ILE A 370 12.42 14.88 -19.15
CA ILE A 370 12.00 16.24 -18.83
C ILE A 370 12.48 17.15 -19.94
N LEU A 371 11.54 17.86 -20.54
CA LEU A 371 11.77 18.79 -21.64
C LEU A 371 11.49 20.22 -21.18
N LYS A 372 12.26 21.16 -21.72
CA LYS A 372 12.08 22.60 -21.54
C LYS A 372 11.82 23.27 -22.88
N LYS A 373 11.16 24.43 -22.86
CA LYS A 373 11.04 25.27 -24.05
C LYS A 373 12.42 25.80 -24.45
N ILE A 374 12.76 25.64 -25.72
CA ILE A 374 13.94 26.24 -26.35
C ILE A 374 13.51 26.99 -27.60
N THR A 375 14.26 28.03 -27.97
CA THR A 375 14.02 28.76 -29.22
C THR A 375 15.05 28.32 -30.26
N ARG A 376 14.58 27.75 -31.37
CA ARG A 376 15.42 27.36 -32.51
C ARG A 376 14.84 27.95 -33.78
N ASN A 377 15.68 28.66 -34.54
CA ASN A 377 15.28 29.33 -35.79
C ASN A 377 14.04 30.24 -35.64
N GLY A 378 13.86 30.88 -34.48
CA GLY A 378 12.72 31.76 -34.19
C GLY A 378 11.41 31.05 -33.82
N ALA A 379 11.38 29.71 -33.74
CA ALA A 379 10.25 28.93 -33.25
C ALA A 379 10.54 28.38 -31.84
N GLU A 380 9.52 28.38 -30.97
CA GLU A 380 9.58 27.63 -29.71
C GLU A 380 9.38 26.13 -29.97
N GLU A 381 10.30 25.30 -29.49
CA GLU A 381 10.21 23.85 -29.52
C GLU A 381 10.55 23.25 -28.14
N TRP A 382 10.19 21.99 -27.91
CA TRP A 382 10.59 21.26 -26.70
C TRP A 382 11.96 20.61 -26.93
N GLY A 383 12.92 20.98 -26.09
CA GLY A 383 14.26 20.39 -26.06
C GLY A 383 14.55 19.74 -24.71
N PRO A 384 15.63 18.95 -24.60
CA PRO A 384 15.96 18.28 -23.34
C PRO A 384 16.28 19.30 -22.24
N PHE A 385 15.93 18.96 -21.00
CA PHE A 385 16.21 19.79 -19.83
C PHE A 385 17.72 20.08 -19.68
N ASP A 386 18.53 19.05 -19.84
CA ASP A 386 20.00 19.10 -19.81
C ASP A 386 20.61 18.20 -20.89
N SER A 387 21.93 18.05 -20.88
CA SER A 387 22.68 17.13 -21.74
C SER A 387 23.79 16.43 -20.96
N SER A 388 23.54 16.18 -19.68
CA SER A 388 24.50 15.53 -18.79
C SER A 388 24.61 14.04 -19.07
N VAL A 389 25.64 13.42 -18.49
CA VAL A 389 25.92 11.98 -18.65
C VAL A 389 25.26 11.15 -17.55
N TYR A 390 25.13 9.85 -17.81
CA TYR A 390 24.58 8.85 -16.89
C TYR A 390 25.12 8.97 -15.46
N CYS A 391 24.23 8.94 -14.46
CA CYS A 391 24.53 9.04 -13.03
C CYS A 391 25.44 10.22 -12.63
N SER A 392 25.41 11.32 -13.38
CA SER A 392 26.18 12.52 -13.06
C SER A 392 25.61 13.28 -11.86
N THR A 393 26.46 13.62 -10.89
CA THR A 393 26.07 14.41 -9.71
C THR A 393 25.56 15.80 -10.11
N SER A 394 26.17 16.44 -11.10
CA SER A 394 25.74 17.77 -11.56
C SER A 394 24.40 17.75 -12.29
N ALA A 395 24.09 16.66 -12.99
CA ALA A 395 22.76 16.42 -13.56
C ALA A 395 21.72 16.42 -12.45
N PHE A 396 21.99 15.62 -11.42
CA PHE A 396 21.09 15.47 -10.29
C PHE A 396 20.89 16.79 -9.56
N ASP A 397 21.96 17.53 -9.26
CA ASP A 397 21.87 18.84 -8.59
C ASP A 397 20.97 19.84 -9.36
N THR A 398 21.01 19.81 -10.69
CA THR A 398 20.24 20.75 -11.54
C THR A 398 18.74 20.44 -11.52
N ILE A 399 18.35 19.16 -11.55
CA ILE A 399 16.94 18.73 -11.57
C ILE A 399 16.38 18.51 -10.15
N SER A 400 17.24 18.38 -9.13
CA SER A 400 16.90 17.92 -7.78
C SER A 400 15.67 18.59 -7.17
N PRO A 401 15.46 19.92 -7.25
CA PRO A 401 14.24 20.54 -6.70
C PRO A 401 12.94 19.98 -7.29
N ILE A 402 12.95 19.64 -8.58
CA ILE A 402 11.78 19.08 -9.30
C ILE A 402 11.60 17.61 -8.94
N LEU A 403 12.68 16.82 -8.93
CA LEU A 403 12.60 15.40 -8.56
C LEU A 403 12.28 15.21 -7.08
N GLN A 404 12.77 16.07 -6.19
CA GLN A 404 12.46 16.04 -4.77
C GLN A 404 10.99 16.39 -4.50
N GLU A 405 10.42 17.35 -5.23
CA GLU A 405 8.99 17.64 -5.14
C GLU A 405 8.14 16.45 -5.64
N ALA A 406 8.54 15.82 -6.76
CA ALA A 406 7.90 14.61 -7.26
C ALA A 406 8.01 13.45 -6.25
N TYR A 407 9.19 13.22 -5.68
CA TYR A 407 9.45 12.23 -4.65
C TYR A 407 8.59 12.45 -3.40
N ASN A 408 8.56 13.66 -2.85
CA ASN A 408 7.73 14.00 -1.69
C ASN A 408 6.24 13.82 -1.99
N SER A 409 5.81 14.17 -3.20
CA SER A 409 4.43 13.95 -3.65
C SER A 409 4.10 12.46 -3.72
N LEU A 410 4.98 11.63 -4.29
CA LEU A 410 4.83 10.17 -4.33
C LEU A 410 4.77 9.57 -2.92
N GLN A 411 5.64 10.01 -2.01
CA GLN A 411 5.62 9.57 -0.62
C GLN A 411 4.30 9.91 0.08
N SER A 412 3.75 11.11 -0.15
CA SER A 412 2.45 11.50 0.41
C SER A 412 1.28 10.66 -0.12
N LEU A 413 1.47 10.00 -1.26
CA LEU A 413 0.54 9.03 -1.85
C LEU A 413 0.84 7.58 -1.42
N ASN A 414 1.76 7.36 -0.48
CA ASN A 414 2.25 6.05 -0.04
C ASN A 414 2.91 5.23 -1.18
N ILE A 415 3.51 5.90 -2.15
CA ILE A 415 4.26 5.28 -3.24
C ILE A 415 5.75 5.35 -2.89
N SER A 416 6.34 4.21 -2.56
CA SER A 416 7.76 4.11 -2.20
C SER A 416 8.65 4.11 -3.43
N VAL A 417 9.57 5.08 -3.47
CA VAL A 417 10.68 5.16 -4.43
C VAL A 417 11.94 4.69 -3.73
N GLU A 418 12.60 3.68 -4.30
CA GLU A 418 13.83 3.09 -3.78
C GLU A 418 15.07 3.79 -4.32
N GLN A 419 15.05 4.19 -5.60
CA GLN A 419 16.16 4.86 -6.27
C GLN A 419 15.67 5.91 -7.27
N LEU A 420 16.55 6.88 -7.53
CA LEU A 420 16.34 7.94 -8.49
C LEU A 420 17.71 8.40 -9.03
N HIS A 421 17.84 8.57 -10.33
CA HIS A 421 19.09 8.98 -10.97
C HIS A 421 18.85 9.63 -12.34
N ALA A 422 19.88 10.32 -12.82
CA ALA A 422 19.94 10.78 -14.20
C ALA A 422 20.34 9.62 -15.11
N GLU A 423 19.58 9.42 -16.17
CA GLU A 423 19.75 8.34 -17.13
C GLU A 423 20.68 8.73 -18.29
N VAL A 424 20.93 7.79 -19.21
CA VAL A 424 21.88 7.96 -20.32
C VAL A 424 21.46 9.07 -21.29
N GLY A 425 20.15 9.25 -21.51
CA GLY A 425 19.61 10.18 -22.49
C GLY A 425 19.57 11.62 -22.01
N LYS A 426 19.52 12.55 -22.95
CA LYS A 426 19.51 13.99 -22.63
C LYS A 426 18.20 14.37 -21.94
N GLY A 427 18.29 14.94 -20.73
CA GLY A 427 17.13 15.23 -19.90
C GLY A 427 16.33 13.98 -19.47
N GLN A 428 16.95 12.80 -19.47
CA GLN A 428 16.32 11.55 -19.04
C GLN A 428 16.59 11.28 -17.56
N PHE A 429 15.57 10.82 -16.86
CA PHE A 429 15.63 10.47 -15.45
C PHE A 429 14.85 9.19 -15.18
N GLU A 430 15.15 8.53 -14.08
CA GLU A 430 14.46 7.31 -13.66
C GLU A 430 13.97 7.43 -12.21
N PHE A 431 12.79 6.85 -11.95
CA PHE A 431 12.37 6.45 -10.62
C PHE A 431 12.21 4.93 -10.55
N ALA A 432 12.95 4.29 -9.65
CA ALA A 432 12.78 2.89 -9.31
C ALA A 432 11.82 2.76 -8.11
N PHE A 433 10.72 2.05 -8.31
CA PHE A 433 9.66 1.87 -7.32
C PHE A 433 9.80 0.56 -6.58
N LYS A 434 9.45 0.57 -5.29
CA LYS A 434 9.38 -0.65 -4.49
C LYS A 434 8.39 -1.64 -5.11
N TYR A 435 8.76 -2.92 -5.15
CA TYR A 435 7.85 -3.96 -5.62
C TYR A 435 6.63 -4.10 -4.70
N LEU A 436 5.49 -4.42 -5.30
CA LEU A 436 4.22 -4.71 -4.64
C LEU A 436 3.50 -5.83 -5.39
N GLN A 437 2.39 -6.32 -4.83
CA GLN A 437 1.47 -7.17 -5.60
C GLN A 437 1.10 -6.48 -6.92
N CYS A 438 1.12 -7.23 -8.02
CA CYS A 438 1.08 -6.69 -9.38
C CYS A 438 -0.06 -5.70 -9.66
N ASN A 439 -1.26 -5.91 -9.10
CA ASN A 439 -2.38 -4.99 -9.23
C ASN A 439 -2.11 -3.63 -8.56
N LEU A 440 -1.51 -3.63 -7.36
CA LEU A 440 -1.13 -2.40 -6.66
C LEU A 440 0.04 -1.70 -7.36
N ALA A 441 0.99 -2.48 -7.89
CA ALA A 441 2.11 -1.93 -8.65
C ALA A 441 1.63 -1.21 -9.93
N ALA A 442 0.65 -1.79 -10.65
CA ALA A 442 0.05 -1.14 -11.81
C ALA A 442 -0.60 0.22 -11.47
N ASP A 443 -1.32 0.28 -10.35
CA ASP A 443 -1.98 1.48 -9.85
C ASP A 443 -0.98 2.58 -9.51
N ASN A 444 0.08 2.20 -8.78
CA ASN A 444 1.12 3.12 -8.36
C ASN A 444 1.82 3.78 -9.56
N ILE A 445 2.03 3.05 -10.66
CA ILE A 445 2.66 3.62 -11.85
C ILE A 445 1.75 4.58 -12.61
N ILE A 446 0.43 4.40 -12.52
CA ILE A 446 -0.53 5.39 -13.05
C ILE A 446 -0.42 6.68 -12.24
N TYR A 447 -0.48 6.58 -10.91
CA TYR A 447 -0.33 7.73 -10.03
C TYR A 447 1.04 8.40 -10.17
N ALA A 448 2.11 7.61 -10.33
CA ALA A 448 3.44 8.16 -10.52
C ALA A 448 3.55 9.01 -11.79
N ARG A 449 2.95 8.55 -12.90
CA ARG A 449 2.88 9.36 -14.13
C ARG A 449 2.14 10.69 -13.87
N GLU A 450 1.00 10.65 -13.18
CA GLU A 450 0.23 11.87 -12.86
C GLU A 450 1.03 12.86 -11.99
N VAL A 451 1.77 12.35 -11.00
CA VAL A 451 2.63 13.14 -10.13
C VAL A 451 3.73 13.81 -10.94
N ILE A 452 4.52 13.02 -11.68
CA ILE A 452 5.68 13.52 -12.43
C ILE A 452 5.24 14.56 -13.46
N ARG A 453 4.16 14.31 -14.20
CA ARG A 453 3.61 15.27 -15.17
C ARG A 453 3.12 16.55 -14.50
N SER A 454 2.49 16.44 -13.34
CA SER A 454 1.92 17.60 -12.64
C SER A 454 3.00 18.48 -12.03
N VAL A 455 4.01 17.87 -11.41
CA VAL A 455 5.18 18.58 -10.87
C VAL A 455 5.97 19.23 -12.01
N ALA A 456 6.30 18.50 -13.09
CA ALA A 456 6.99 19.09 -14.24
C ALA A 456 6.22 20.29 -14.82
N ARG A 457 4.90 20.16 -14.99
CA ARG A 457 4.03 21.24 -15.49
C ARG A 457 4.03 22.45 -14.57
N LYS A 458 4.01 22.25 -13.24
CA LYS A 458 4.10 23.34 -12.24
C LYS A 458 5.38 24.14 -12.41
N HIS A 459 6.47 23.50 -12.82
CA HIS A 459 7.77 24.13 -13.10
C HIS A 459 7.94 24.63 -14.55
N GLY A 460 6.87 24.64 -15.35
CA GLY A 460 6.92 25.10 -16.75
C GLY A 460 7.63 24.12 -17.70
N LEU A 461 7.81 22.87 -17.28
CA LEU A 461 8.47 21.80 -18.02
C LEU A 461 7.43 20.79 -18.53
N LEU A 462 7.88 19.93 -19.45
CA LEU A 462 7.09 18.82 -19.97
C LEU A 462 7.77 17.50 -19.62
N ALA A 463 7.11 16.69 -18.78
CA ALA A 463 7.49 15.29 -18.62
C ALA A 463 6.80 14.44 -19.70
N THR A 464 7.57 13.61 -20.41
CA THR A 464 7.06 12.64 -21.39
C THR A 464 7.62 11.25 -21.13
N PHE A 465 6.79 10.25 -21.38
CA PHE A 465 7.09 8.83 -21.18
C PHE A 465 7.14 8.06 -22.50
N ILE A 466 7.23 8.79 -23.62
CA ILE A 466 7.36 8.20 -24.94
C ILE A 466 8.71 7.46 -25.06
N PRO A 467 8.76 6.27 -25.71
CA PRO A 467 9.98 5.48 -25.82
C PRO A 467 11.15 6.23 -26.46
N LYS A 468 10.91 7.04 -27.49
CA LYS A 468 11.92 7.94 -28.06
C LYS A 468 11.31 9.29 -28.41
N TYR A 469 11.59 10.31 -27.59
CA TYR A 469 11.23 11.68 -27.95
C TYR A 469 12.14 12.25 -29.06
N CYS A 470 13.38 11.74 -29.15
CA CYS A 470 14.35 12.04 -30.19
C CYS A 470 14.89 10.73 -30.77
N LEU A 471 14.66 10.47 -32.05
CA LEU A 471 15.03 9.20 -32.69
C LEU A 471 16.54 8.91 -32.70
N ASN A 472 17.37 9.95 -32.57
CA ASN A 472 18.83 9.84 -32.56
C ASN A 472 19.45 9.77 -31.14
N ASP A 473 18.62 9.73 -30.09
CA ASP A 473 19.07 9.58 -28.69
C ASP A 473 18.78 8.16 -28.17
N ILE A 474 19.22 7.84 -26.95
CA ILE A 474 18.82 6.59 -26.26
C ILE A 474 17.32 6.63 -25.92
N GLY A 475 16.68 5.47 -25.82
CA GLY A 475 15.25 5.38 -25.52
C GLY A 475 14.92 5.29 -24.03
N SER A 476 13.66 5.53 -23.69
CA SER A 476 13.08 5.45 -22.35
C SER A 476 12.26 4.18 -22.16
N GLY A 477 12.63 3.37 -21.17
CA GLY A 477 11.93 2.18 -20.73
C GLY A 477 11.01 2.39 -19.53
N CYS A 478 10.28 1.34 -19.19
CA CYS A 478 9.58 1.19 -17.93
C CYS A 478 9.75 -0.25 -17.45
N HIS A 479 11.00 -0.65 -17.16
CA HIS A 479 11.38 -2.06 -16.98
C HIS A 479 10.61 -2.61 -15.78
N VAL A 480 10.20 -3.87 -15.88
CA VAL A 480 9.37 -4.50 -14.84
C VAL A 480 10.06 -5.73 -14.27
N HIS A 481 10.33 -5.69 -12.98
CA HIS A 481 10.86 -6.78 -12.18
C HIS A 481 9.72 -7.62 -11.63
N ILE A 482 9.75 -8.93 -11.86
CA ILE A 482 8.69 -9.86 -11.52
C ILE A 482 9.25 -10.98 -10.65
N SER A 483 8.52 -11.27 -9.58
CA SER A 483 8.74 -12.46 -8.77
C SER A 483 7.42 -13.12 -8.40
N LEU A 484 7.49 -14.34 -7.91
CA LEU A 484 6.34 -15.09 -7.44
C LEU A 484 6.47 -15.32 -5.95
N SER A 485 5.39 -15.10 -5.22
CA SER A 485 5.32 -15.37 -3.80
C SER A 485 4.20 -16.34 -3.44
N HIS A 486 4.44 -17.14 -2.41
CA HIS A 486 3.47 -18.04 -1.80
C HIS A 486 3.45 -17.74 -0.29
N ASN A 487 2.28 -17.37 0.24
CA ASN A 487 2.14 -16.93 1.64
C ASN A 487 3.21 -15.89 2.05
N GLY A 488 3.48 -14.90 1.18
CA GLY A 488 4.43 -13.81 1.45
C GLY A 488 5.91 -14.19 1.32
N ARG A 489 6.25 -15.43 0.96
CA ARG A 489 7.63 -15.85 0.70
C ARG A 489 7.89 -15.95 -0.79
N ASN A 490 9.01 -15.40 -1.26
CA ASN A 490 9.42 -15.53 -2.64
C ASN A 490 9.73 -17.01 -2.95
N VAL A 491 9.01 -17.58 -3.92
CA VAL A 491 9.16 -18.96 -4.40
C VAL A 491 9.75 -19.01 -5.81
N PHE A 492 10.15 -17.89 -6.38
CA PHE A 492 10.92 -17.84 -7.62
C PHE A 492 12.35 -18.33 -7.40
N ILE A 493 12.91 -18.03 -6.22
CA ILE A 493 14.26 -18.42 -5.82
C ILE A 493 14.39 -19.94 -5.66
N GLY A 494 15.44 -20.50 -6.27
CA GLY A 494 15.81 -21.90 -6.11
C GLY A 494 16.42 -22.21 -4.74
N SER A 495 16.68 -23.49 -4.51
CA SER A 495 17.36 -23.99 -3.30
C SER A 495 18.47 -24.94 -3.72
N GLU A 496 19.67 -24.76 -3.15
CA GLU A 496 20.81 -25.65 -3.44
C GLU A 496 20.55 -27.12 -3.10
N ASN A 497 19.60 -27.38 -2.18
CA ASN A 497 19.22 -28.73 -1.77
C ASN A 497 18.10 -29.34 -2.62
N ASP A 498 17.55 -28.60 -3.58
CA ASP A 498 16.48 -29.06 -4.46
C ASP A 498 17.06 -29.44 -5.84
N PRO A 499 17.00 -30.73 -6.23
CA PRO A 499 17.55 -31.18 -7.50
C PRO A 499 16.80 -30.63 -8.73
N GLU A 500 15.59 -30.07 -8.56
CA GLU A 500 14.87 -29.40 -9.64
C GLU A 500 15.31 -27.94 -9.83
N THR A 501 16.17 -27.41 -8.96
CA THR A 501 16.75 -26.07 -9.12
C THR A 501 17.69 -26.05 -10.31
N GLN A 502 17.36 -25.22 -11.30
CA GLN A 502 18.20 -24.93 -12.45
C GLN A 502 18.31 -23.43 -12.63
N TYR A 503 19.50 -23.00 -13.07
CA TYR A 503 19.81 -21.59 -13.32
C TYR A 503 19.60 -20.65 -12.11
N GLY A 504 19.55 -21.19 -10.88
CA GLY A 504 19.28 -20.42 -9.66
C GLY A 504 17.80 -20.21 -9.33
N MET A 505 16.90 -20.79 -10.11
CA MET A 505 15.45 -20.65 -9.98
C MET A 505 14.80 -21.95 -9.52
N SER A 506 13.71 -21.85 -8.77
CA SER A 506 12.85 -23.00 -8.45
C SER A 506 12.19 -23.55 -9.72
N LYS A 507 11.66 -24.78 -9.67
CA LYS A 507 10.91 -25.35 -10.80
C LYS A 507 9.70 -24.50 -11.21
N ILE A 508 9.01 -23.91 -10.24
CA ILE A 508 7.90 -22.99 -10.46
C ILE A 508 8.39 -21.72 -11.19
N GLY A 509 9.49 -21.13 -10.74
CA GLY A 509 10.09 -19.95 -11.37
C GLY A 509 10.52 -20.22 -12.82
N GLN A 510 11.16 -21.36 -13.06
CA GLN A 510 11.56 -21.80 -14.41
C GLN A 510 10.35 -21.95 -15.34
N ASN A 511 9.31 -22.67 -14.91
CA ASN A 511 8.13 -22.91 -15.74
C ASN A 511 7.37 -21.61 -16.04
N PHE A 512 7.22 -20.73 -15.04
CA PHE A 512 6.58 -19.42 -15.24
C PHE A 512 7.38 -18.56 -16.24
N LEU A 513 8.70 -18.47 -16.06
CA LEU A 513 9.57 -17.71 -16.96
C LEU A 513 9.60 -18.32 -18.37
N ALA A 514 9.54 -19.65 -18.50
CA ALA A 514 9.43 -20.34 -19.79
C ALA A 514 8.15 -19.94 -20.55
N GLY A 515 7.03 -19.81 -19.83
CA GLY A 515 5.78 -19.26 -20.38
C GLY A 515 5.95 -17.83 -20.90
N VAL A 516 6.49 -16.95 -20.07
CA VAL A 516 6.76 -15.55 -20.46
C VAL A 516 7.69 -15.49 -21.68
N TYR A 517 8.76 -16.28 -21.70
CA TYR A 517 9.70 -16.38 -22.82
C TYR A 517 9.00 -16.84 -24.11
N HIS A 518 8.17 -17.88 -24.03
CA HIS A 518 7.45 -18.43 -25.17
C HIS A 518 6.49 -17.42 -25.80
N HIS A 519 5.77 -16.67 -24.97
CA HIS A 519 4.75 -15.70 -25.42
C HIS A 519 5.32 -14.30 -25.68
N LEU A 520 6.62 -14.07 -25.43
CA LEU A 520 7.25 -12.75 -25.49
C LEU A 520 6.97 -11.96 -26.79
N PRO A 521 7.03 -12.55 -28.00
CA PRO A 521 6.70 -11.82 -29.23
C PRO A 521 5.26 -11.27 -29.24
N ALA A 522 4.29 -11.99 -28.70
CA ALA A 522 2.90 -11.56 -28.62
C ALA A 522 2.66 -10.56 -27.48
N ILE A 523 3.39 -10.69 -26.37
CA ILE A 523 3.35 -9.77 -25.22
C ILE A 523 3.73 -8.34 -25.65
N LEU A 524 4.63 -8.17 -26.63
CA LEU A 524 5.06 -6.85 -27.11
C LEU A 524 3.91 -5.98 -27.65
N ALA A 525 2.82 -6.57 -28.14
CA ALA A 525 1.65 -5.79 -28.55
C ALA A 525 0.96 -5.06 -27.38
N PHE A 526 1.25 -5.47 -26.14
CA PHE A 526 0.80 -4.85 -24.90
C PHE A 526 1.90 -4.00 -24.23
N THR A 527 3.15 -4.49 -24.21
CA THR A 527 4.27 -3.88 -23.46
C THR A 527 5.13 -2.91 -24.28
N ALA A 528 5.01 -2.96 -25.61
CA ALA A 528 5.61 -2.06 -26.59
C ALA A 528 4.51 -1.60 -27.58
N PRO A 529 3.53 -0.80 -27.10
CA PRO A 529 2.21 -0.71 -27.71
C PRO A 529 2.11 0.25 -28.90
N ILE A 530 3.15 1.00 -29.23
CA ILE A 530 3.10 2.00 -30.31
C ILE A 530 4.28 1.79 -31.28
N PRO A 531 4.20 2.26 -32.54
CA PRO A 531 5.32 2.12 -33.47
C PRO A 531 6.65 2.68 -32.92
N ASN A 532 6.60 3.78 -32.17
CA ASN A 532 7.77 4.38 -31.55
C ASN A 532 8.46 3.49 -30.48
N SER A 533 7.74 2.52 -29.90
CA SER A 533 8.32 1.51 -29.02
C SER A 533 9.40 0.70 -29.72
N TYR A 534 9.23 0.44 -31.02
CA TYR A 534 10.17 -0.37 -31.81
C TYR A 534 11.36 0.46 -32.30
N ASP A 535 11.25 1.79 -32.35
CA ASP A 535 12.43 2.66 -32.52
C ASP A 535 13.37 2.56 -31.32
N ARG A 536 12.82 2.29 -30.10
CA ARG A 536 13.60 1.97 -28.90
C ARG A 536 14.16 0.55 -28.94
N ILE A 537 13.39 -0.44 -29.41
CA ILE A 537 13.79 -1.87 -29.40
C ILE A 537 14.74 -2.18 -30.57
N GLN A 538 15.99 -1.73 -30.44
CA GLN A 538 17.04 -1.93 -31.44
C GLN A 538 18.28 -2.60 -30.83
N PRO A 539 19.05 -3.39 -31.60
CA PRO A 539 20.31 -3.94 -31.12
C PRO A 539 21.24 -2.86 -30.57
N HIS A 540 22.02 -3.17 -29.53
CA HIS A 540 23.01 -2.26 -28.92
C HIS A 540 22.42 -1.03 -28.23
N THR A 541 21.15 -1.09 -27.83
CA THR A 541 20.48 -0.01 -27.09
C THR A 541 20.05 -0.42 -25.68
N LEU A 542 20.50 -1.58 -25.18
CA LEU A 542 20.13 -2.12 -23.86
C LEU A 542 18.61 -2.33 -23.68
N SER A 543 17.85 -2.40 -24.78
CA SER A 543 16.39 -2.46 -24.77
C SER A 543 15.82 -3.88 -24.88
N GLY A 544 16.66 -4.89 -25.15
CA GLY A 544 16.23 -6.26 -25.39
C GLY A 544 15.69 -6.52 -26.80
N ALA A 545 16.55 -6.53 -27.83
CA ALA A 545 16.11 -6.62 -29.24
C ALA A 545 16.04 -8.05 -29.81
N TYR A 546 16.59 -9.04 -29.11
CA TYR A 546 16.67 -10.44 -29.54
C TYR A 546 15.75 -11.32 -28.70
N HIS A 547 15.23 -12.41 -29.28
CA HIS A 547 14.39 -13.36 -28.55
C HIS A 547 15.26 -14.32 -27.72
N ILE A 548 15.80 -13.79 -26.63
CA ILE A 548 16.72 -14.48 -25.72
C ILE A 548 16.35 -14.17 -24.26
N TRP A 549 16.90 -14.94 -23.34
CA TRP A 549 16.97 -14.60 -21.92
C TRP A 549 18.39 -14.85 -21.42
N GLY A 550 18.79 -14.19 -20.34
CA GLY A 550 20.15 -14.35 -19.80
C GLY A 550 20.26 -13.96 -18.34
N LYS A 551 21.31 -14.44 -17.68
CA LYS A 551 21.60 -14.12 -16.28
C LYS A 551 22.38 -12.84 -16.20
N GLU A 552 21.82 -11.83 -15.53
CA GLU A 552 22.41 -10.48 -15.44
C GLU A 552 22.74 -9.85 -16.81
N ASN A 553 22.29 -10.43 -17.93
CA ASN A 553 22.51 -9.93 -19.28
C ASN A 553 21.57 -8.74 -19.55
N ARG A 554 22.13 -7.53 -19.58
CA ARG A 554 21.37 -6.28 -19.79
C ARG A 554 20.93 -6.06 -21.25
N GLU A 555 21.45 -6.81 -22.21
CA GLU A 555 20.99 -6.78 -23.61
C GLU A 555 19.84 -7.77 -23.87
N ALA A 556 19.55 -8.68 -22.93
CA ALA A 556 18.43 -9.61 -23.05
C ALA A 556 17.10 -8.91 -22.68
N PRO A 557 16.01 -9.14 -23.42
CA PRO A 557 14.69 -8.60 -23.04
C PRO A 557 14.16 -9.21 -21.75
N ILE A 558 14.59 -10.43 -21.41
CA ILE A 558 14.33 -11.11 -20.15
C ILE A 558 15.66 -11.32 -19.43
N ARG A 559 15.85 -10.61 -18.32
CA ARG A 559 17.07 -10.69 -17.50
C ARG A 559 16.75 -11.26 -16.13
N THR A 560 17.32 -12.39 -15.76
CA THR A 560 17.21 -12.90 -14.37
C THR A 560 18.19 -12.17 -13.47
N ALA A 561 17.73 -11.78 -12.27
CA ALA A 561 18.50 -10.96 -11.34
C ALA A 561 18.82 -11.67 -10.01
N CYS A 562 20.07 -11.50 -9.58
CA CYS A 562 20.64 -11.88 -8.29
C CYS A 562 21.06 -10.61 -7.52
N PRO A 563 20.11 -9.81 -7.01
CA PRO A 563 20.42 -8.54 -6.36
C PRO A 563 21.21 -8.72 -5.06
N PRO A 564 21.87 -7.66 -4.55
CA PRO A 564 22.58 -7.71 -3.27
C PRO A 564 21.70 -8.25 -2.14
N GLY A 565 22.25 -9.18 -1.35
CA GLY A 565 21.52 -9.88 -0.28
C GLY A 565 20.91 -11.22 -0.69
N VAL A 566 20.89 -11.54 -1.99
CA VAL A 566 20.57 -12.88 -2.50
C VAL A 566 21.85 -13.71 -2.61
N PRO A 567 21.89 -14.98 -2.16
CA PRO A 567 23.05 -15.84 -2.32
C PRO A 567 23.48 -15.95 -3.78
N MET A 568 24.80 -15.88 -4.02
CA MET A 568 25.38 -15.92 -5.36
C MET A 568 24.90 -17.14 -6.15
N GLY A 569 24.47 -16.91 -7.39
CA GLY A 569 23.98 -17.95 -8.28
C GLY A 569 22.49 -18.28 -8.12
N LEU A 570 21.81 -17.76 -7.10
CA LEU A 570 20.35 -17.82 -6.98
C LEU A 570 19.68 -16.62 -7.64
N VAL A 571 18.45 -16.80 -8.11
CA VAL A 571 17.69 -15.78 -8.82
C VAL A 571 16.44 -15.46 -8.01
N SER A 572 16.26 -14.20 -7.61
CA SER A 572 15.08 -13.80 -6.83
C SER A 572 13.93 -13.28 -7.69
N ASN A 573 14.24 -12.74 -8.87
CA ASN A 573 13.27 -12.15 -9.80
C ASN A 573 13.84 -12.15 -11.22
N PHE A 574 12.98 -11.87 -12.19
CA PHE A 574 13.39 -11.55 -13.55
C PHE A 574 12.82 -10.21 -13.98
N GLU A 575 13.52 -9.54 -14.87
CA GLU A 575 13.22 -8.23 -15.40
C GLU A 575 12.80 -8.37 -16.87
N ILE A 576 11.72 -7.69 -17.26
CA ILE A 576 11.34 -7.50 -18.67
C ILE A 576 11.70 -6.07 -19.08
N LYS A 577 12.68 -5.95 -19.98
CA LYS A 577 13.18 -4.66 -20.50
C LYS A 577 12.34 -4.10 -21.64
N SER A 578 11.66 -4.99 -22.38
CA SER A 578 10.77 -4.66 -23.48
C SER A 578 9.38 -4.23 -22.99
N PHE A 579 9.38 -3.33 -22.01
CA PHE A 579 8.22 -2.68 -21.40
C PHE A 579 8.51 -1.17 -21.39
N ASP A 580 7.61 -0.35 -21.94
CA ASP A 580 7.85 1.09 -22.07
C ASP A 580 6.79 1.97 -21.40
N GLY A 581 7.05 3.28 -21.43
CA GLY A 581 6.23 4.28 -20.78
C GLY A 581 4.87 4.55 -21.45
N CYS A 582 4.56 3.96 -22.62
CA CYS A 582 3.27 4.11 -23.30
C CYS A 582 2.26 3.01 -22.94
N VAL A 583 2.68 2.00 -22.18
CA VAL A 583 1.86 0.86 -21.79
C VAL A 583 0.67 1.25 -20.91
N ASN A 584 -0.46 0.57 -21.12
CA ASN A 584 -1.47 0.42 -20.06
C ASN A 584 -0.97 -0.65 -19.07
N PRO A 585 -0.52 -0.26 -17.85
CA PRO A 585 0.20 -1.18 -16.97
C PRO A 585 -0.65 -2.40 -16.58
N HIS A 586 -1.98 -2.27 -16.53
CA HIS A 586 -2.85 -3.41 -16.28
C HIS A 586 -2.82 -4.45 -17.41
N LEU A 587 -2.83 -4.00 -18.68
CA LEU A 587 -2.76 -4.90 -19.83
C LEU A 587 -1.38 -5.54 -19.96
N GLY A 588 -0.32 -4.75 -19.74
CA GLY A 588 1.05 -5.25 -19.76
C GLY A 588 1.25 -6.37 -18.74
N LEU A 589 0.93 -6.13 -17.47
CA LEU A 589 1.03 -7.15 -16.42
C LEU A 589 0.07 -8.32 -16.63
N ALA A 590 -1.14 -8.10 -17.14
CA ALA A 590 -2.08 -9.18 -17.44
C ALA A 590 -1.50 -10.12 -18.51
N SER A 591 -0.87 -9.59 -19.56
CA SER A 591 -0.27 -10.41 -20.62
C SER A 591 0.89 -11.27 -20.11
N ILE A 592 1.75 -10.70 -19.26
CA ILE A 592 2.86 -11.41 -18.61
C ILE A 592 2.33 -12.51 -17.68
N LEU A 593 1.32 -12.20 -16.87
CA LEU A 593 0.77 -13.14 -15.90
C LEU A 593 0.03 -14.29 -16.60
N VAL A 594 -0.68 -14.02 -17.70
CA VAL A 594 -1.29 -15.06 -18.56
C VAL A 594 -0.22 -15.98 -19.14
N ALA A 595 0.85 -15.41 -19.70
CA ALA A 595 1.94 -16.20 -20.26
C ALA A 595 2.62 -17.09 -19.21
N GLY A 596 2.85 -16.56 -18.01
CA GLY A 596 3.42 -17.33 -16.92
C GLY A 596 2.50 -18.44 -16.41
N ILE A 597 1.18 -18.19 -16.30
CA ILE A 597 0.19 -19.24 -15.98
C ILE A 597 0.25 -20.37 -17.00
N ASP A 598 0.34 -20.06 -18.29
CA ASP A 598 0.44 -21.08 -19.32
C ASP A 598 1.73 -21.90 -19.22
N GLY A 599 2.85 -21.23 -18.93
CA GLY A 599 4.11 -21.89 -18.61
C GLY A 599 3.99 -22.88 -17.45
N LEU A 600 3.28 -22.50 -16.38
CA LEU A 600 2.98 -23.37 -15.25
C LEU A 600 2.06 -24.54 -15.64
N ARG A 601 0.98 -24.28 -16.38
CA ARG A 601 0.00 -25.30 -16.81
C ARG A 601 0.61 -26.36 -17.72
N ARG A 602 1.44 -25.95 -18.67
CA ARG A 602 2.07 -26.85 -19.65
C ARG A 602 3.41 -27.42 -19.19
N GLY A 603 3.95 -26.92 -18.08
CA GLY A 603 5.26 -27.32 -17.58
C GLY A 603 6.39 -27.00 -18.55
N LEU A 604 6.36 -25.81 -19.16
CA LEU A 604 7.32 -25.43 -20.20
C LEU A 604 8.75 -25.35 -19.64
N THR A 605 9.71 -25.62 -20.52
CA THR A 605 11.14 -25.56 -20.19
C THR A 605 11.78 -24.39 -20.92
N LEU A 606 12.65 -23.66 -20.20
CA LEU A 606 13.46 -22.59 -20.79
C LEU A 606 14.53 -23.17 -21.73
N PRO A 607 14.88 -22.47 -22.82
CA PRO A 607 16.13 -22.77 -23.53
C PRO A 607 17.34 -22.39 -22.67
N GLU A 608 18.54 -22.77 -23.10
CA GLU A 608 19.77 -22.32 -22.42
C GLU A 608 19.87 -20.78 -22.40
N PRO A 609 20.33 -20.17 -21.29
CA PRO A 609 20.54 -18.73 -21.22
C PRO A 609 21.68 -18.28 -22.12
N LEU A 610 21.58 -17.06 -22.63
CA LEU A 610 22.69 -16.41 -23.33
C LEU A 610 23.39 -15.43 -22.39
N ASP A 611 24.56 -15.83 -21.89
CA ASP A 611 25.38 -15.04 -20.95
C ASP A 611 26.57 -14.33 -21.65
N VAL A 612 26.47 -14.12 -22.96
CA VAL A 612 27.42 -13.35 -23.78
C VAL A 612 26.73 -12.15 -24.42
N GLU A 613 27.51 -11.18 -24.90
CA GLU A 613 26.95 -10.08 -25.70
C GLU A 613 26.27 -10.63 -26.96
N PRO A 614 25.04 -10.23 -27.27
CA PRO A 614 24.35 -10.72 -28.47
C PRO A 614 25.10 -10.46 -29.78
N SER A 615 25.93 -9.41 -29.85
CA SER A 615 26.83 -9.11 -30.98
C SER A 615 27.80 -10.24 -31.30
N ASP A 616 28.23 -10.96 -30.28
CA ASP A 616 29.27 -12.00 -30.40
C ASP A 616 28.68 -13.37 -30.76
N SER A 617 27.34 -13.46 -30.83
CA SER A 617 26.62 -14.69 -31.16
C SER A 617 26.03 -14.63 -32.57
N ALA A 618 26.41 -15.60 -33.41
CA ALA A 618 25.85 -15.72 -34.74
C ALA A 618 24.42 -16.30 -34.69
N ASN A 619 23.51 -15.76 -35.51
CA ASN A 619 22.17 -16.29 -35.77
C ASN A 619 21.13 -16.16 -34.64
N LEU A 620 21.18 -15.11 -33.82
CA LEU A 620 20.11 -14.83 -32.86
C LEU A 620 18.82 -14.37 -33.55
N GLU A 621 17.71 -14.98 -33.15
CA GLU A 621 16.38 -14.55 -33.60
C GLU A 621 16.03 -13.18 -33.02
N ARG A 622 15.47 -12.30 -33.85
CA ARG A 622 15.00 -10.98 -33.42
C ARG A 622 13.62 -11.13 -32.80
N LEU A 623 13.37 -10.38 -31.72
CA LEU A 623 12.00 -10.04 -31.35
C LEU A 623 11.33 -9.24 -32.48
N PRO A 624 9.98 -9.15 -32.50
CA PRO A 624 9.25 -8.32 -33.44
C PRO A 624 9.92 -6.96 -33.68
N LYS A 625 10.23 -6.65 -34.94
CA LYS A 625 10.97 -5.46 -35.36
C LYS A 625 10.09 -4.23 -35.47
N ASP A 626 8.78 -4.44 -35.54
CA ASP A 626 7.77 -3.41 -35.56
C ASP A 626 6.47 -3.90 -34.88
N LEU A 627 5.55 -2.97 -34.64
CA LEU A 627 4.26 -3.26 -34.03
C LEU A 627 3.41 -4.22 -34.88
N GLY A 628 3.60 -4.27 -36.19
CA GLY A 628 2.90 -5.17 -37.08
C GLY A 628 3.25 -6.64 -36.83
N GLU A 629 4.54 -6.94 -36.68
CA GLU A 629 5.01 -8.28 -36.33
C GLU A 629 4.50 -8.71 -34.94
N ALA A 630 4.49 -7.82 -33.95
CA ALA A 630 3.96 -8.12 -32.61
C ALA A 630 2.45 -8.37 -32.62
N VAL A 631 1.69 -7.58 -33.39
CA VAL A 631 0.25 -7.81 -33.61
C VAL A 631 0.00 -9.13 -34.32
N ALA A 632 0.82 -9.52 -35.29
CA ALA A 632 0.71 -10.81 -35.96
C ALA A 632 0.96 -11.98 -34.99
N ALA A 633 1.97 -11.86 -34.12
CA ALA A 633 2.21 -12.83 -33.05
C ALA A 633 1.01 -12.94 -32.10
N LEU A 634 0.45 -11.81 -31.66
CA LEU A 634 -0.76 -11.78 -30.80
C LEU A 634 -2.00 -12.39 -31.47
N VAL A 635 -2.18 -12.19 -32.78
CA VAL A 635 -3.27 -12.83 -33.53
C VAL A 635 -3.14 -14.36 -33.50
N GLY A 636 -1.91 -14.89 -33.52
CA GLY A 636 -1.61 -16.33 -33.41
C GLY A 636 -1.79 -16.89 -31.99
N ASP A 637 -1.72 -16.04 -30.96
CA ASP A 637 -1.69 -16.45 -29.56
C ASP A 637 -3.09 -16.67 -28.97
N LYS A 638 -3.53 -17.93 -28.94
CA LYS A 638 -4.86 -18.31 -28.42
C LYS A 638 -4.98 -18.12 -26.91
N ILE A 639 -3.90 -18.34 -26.17
CA ILE A 639 -3.90 -18.31 -24.71
C ILE A 639 -4.07 -16.88 -24.21
N LEU A 640 -3.33 -15.92 -24.78
CA LEU A 640 -3.49 -14.51 -24.46
C LEU A 640 -4.91 -14.02 -24.76
N LYS A 641 -5.47 -14.39 -25.92
CA LYS A 641 -6.85 -14.05 -26.28
C LYS A 641 -7.88 -14.62 -25.30
N GLU A 642 -7.74 -15.89 -24.93
CA GLU A 642 -8.70 -16.55 -24.05
C GLU A 642 -8.69 -15.96 -22.64
N LEU A 643 -7.53 -15.84 -22.00
CA LEU A 643 -7.45 -15.46 -20.58
C LEU A 643 -7.56 -13.93 -20.35
N ILE A 644 -7.03 -13.10 -21.25
CA ILE A 644 -7.25 -11.63 -21.19
C ILE A 644 -8.69 -11.28 -21.59
N GLY A 645 -9.27 -12.04 -22.50
CA GLY A 645 -10.64 -11.86 -22.99
C GLY A 645 -10.65 -11.48 -24.47
N GLU A 646 -11.32 -12.31 -25.27
CA GLU A 646 -11.24 -12.25 -26.74
C GLU A 646 -11.68 -10.89 -27.30
N LYS A 647 -12.75 -10.30 -26.75
CA LYS A 647 -13.24 -8.99 -27.21
C LYS A 647 -12.27 -7.86 -26.89
N LEU A 648 -11.68 -7.84 -25.69
CA LEU A 648 -10.68 -6.83 -25.31
C LEU A 648 -9.44 -6.93 -26.19
N VAL A 649 -8.92 -8.14 -26.40
CA VAL A 649 -7.76 -8.37 -27.27
C VAL A 649 -8.06 -7.99 -28.72
N SER A 650 -9.28 -8.27 -29.21
CA SER A 650 -9.70 -7.89 -30.57
C SER A 650 -9.70 -6.37 -30.76
N GLU A 651 -10.15 -5.60 -29.78
CA GLU A 651 -10.10 -4.13 -29.82
C GLU A 651 -8.68 -3.59 -29.75
N ILE A 652 -7.83 -4.18 -28.91
CA ILE A 652 -6.42 -3.80 -28.85
C ILE A 652 -5.78 -4.01 -30.23
N ILE A 653 -6.00 -5.16 -30.88
CA ILE A 653 -5.52 -5.42 -32.23
C ILE A 653 -6.05 -4.39 -33.23
N ALA A 654 -7.33 -4.01 -33.15
CA ALA A 654 -7.93 -2.99 -34.03
C ALA A 654 -7.26 -1.62 -33.85
N ILE A 655 -7.04 -1.19 -32.60
CA ILE A 655 -6.33 0.06 -32.26
C ILE A 655 -4.91 0.03 -32.82
N ARG A 656 -4.14 -1.04 -32.55
CA ARG A 656 -2.75 -1.16 -33.03
C ARG A 656 -2.65 -1.13 -34.55
N LYS A 657 -3.56 -1.81 -35.26
CA LYS A 657 -3.61 -1.78 -36.74
C LYS A 657 -3.85 -0.36 -37.27
N ALA A 658 -4.73 0.41 -36.64
CA ALA A 658 -4.98 1.78 -37.04
C ALA A 658 -3.80 2.71 -36.72
N GLU A 659 -3.09 2.49 -35.63
CA GLU A 659 -1.85 3.19 -35.30
C GLU A 659 -0.78 2.88 -36.34
N ILE A 660 -0.49 1.60 -36.64
CA ILE A 660 0.45 1.18 -37.69
C ILE A 660 0.16 1.91 -39.01
N ASN A 661 -1.09 1.88 -39.47
CA ASN A 661 -1.49 2.52 -40.73
C ASN A 661 -1.30 4.05 -40.73
N TYR A 662 -1.52 4.70 -39.59
CA TYR A 662 -1.37 6.14 -39.47
C TYR A 662 0.11 6.56 -39.46
N TYR A 663 0.93 5.90 -38.65
CA TYR A 663 2.36 6.20 -38.54
C TYR A 663 3.13 5.85 -39.81
N ALA A 664 2.73 4.79 -40.52
CA ALA A 664 3.29 4.47 -41.84
C ALA A 664 3.09 5.60 -42.87
N LYS A 665 1.98 6.36 -42.76
CA LYS A 665 1.68 7.51 -43.63
C LYS A 665 2.23 8.83 -43.11
N ASN A 666 2.54 8.92 -41.81
CA ASN A 666 2.97 10.14 -41.13
C ASN A 666 4.18 9.84 -40.21
N PRO A 667 5.40 9.67 -40.76
CA PRO A 667 6.56 9.26 -39.98
C PRO A 667 6.91 10.19 -38.81
N GLU A 668 6.63 11.49 -38.93
CA GLU A 668 6.89 12.49 -37.88
C GLU A 668 5.82 12.57 -36.80
N ALA A 669 4.71 11.84 -36.93
CA ALA A 669 3.59 11.93 -36.00
C ALA A 669 3.91 11.40 -34.59
N TYR A 670 5.06 10.78 -34.37
CA TYR A 670 5.50 10.41 -33.01
C TYR A 670 5.71 11.67 -32.15
N LYS A 671 6.02 12.82 -32.78
CA LYS A 671 6.14 14.10 -32.08
C LYS A 671 4.83 14.54 -31.43
N ASP A 672 3.70 14.20 -32.02
CA ASP A 672 2.38 14.48 -31.44
C ASP A 672 2.12 13.65 -30.17
N LEU A 673 2.80 12.51 -30.02
CA LEU A 673 2.68 11.65 -28.84
C LEU A 673 3.46 12.17 -27.63
N ILE A 674 4.48 13.01 -27.84
CA ILE A 674 5.30 13.61 -26.76
C ILE A 674 4.40 14.32 -25.72
N HIS A 675 3.31 14.93 -26.17
CA HIS A 675 2.34 15.59 -25.28
C HIS A 675 1.31 14.65 -24.65
N ARG A 676 1.11 13.47 -25.23
CA ARG A 676 0.06 12.54 -24.84
C ARG A 676 0.55 11.58 -23.76
N TYR A 677 1.78 11.08 -23.91
CA TYR A 677 2.45 10.19 -22.96
C TYR A 677 3.48 10.97 -22.15
#